data_AF-A0A0C3H2N7-F1
#
_entry.id   AF-A0A0C3H2N7-F1
#
_cell.length_a   1.000
_cell.length_b   1.000
_cell.length_c   1.000
_cell.angle_alpha   90.00
_cell.angle_beta   90.00
_cell.angle_gamma   90.00
#
_symmetry.space_group_name_H-M   'P 1'
#
loop_
_entity.id
_entity.type
_entity.pdbx_description
1 polymer ?
#
loop_
_entity_poly.entity_id
_entity_poly.type
_entity_poly.pdbx_seq_one_letter_code
_entity_poly.pdbx_strand_id
1 'polypeptide(L)'
;MSLLSCKAFRQLPADFFSPKYDKLHSESSSQTLPITIAYARNCASSGCPFCTILLASASPQFLPDEALYNHAVTMKRAMIDSEQSFQLCIGLDDFSRSFFYRVPPSWRLPSIAKLDQPWDQLTLMRTWMSNCVSKHSKCRQAVGQGLPKRLLDVRAFAGSDDIRLVESQSVSAAAEYVTLSHCWGPHAKHPLCTKKATLLDRMQRIRFEDLSLTFKDAVKVCRDLDRQYLWIDSLCIIQDDNNDWLEQAAAMASIYGGSYVTLAALSSADSHQGCRIRPRDPNKPKSSRYQDFNFGSRRVRIFERSPAYWHLEYGDNPYKHDGYGENPLRTRAWTLQERELSLRTINFSQGQLLWQCRTMKGSSELPWHEMKPKHDDSQPLPLKLNQEEDFRPSSPALQRDHWYGLVEDYSSRYLTEETDKLPALAGLASSFHKEHSPGKYFAGLWSKHLPSALLWRTLPPYSGSQNQAINPLAAFLPRRPQVYRAPSWSWASIDGEISYESQRTVRGGSGINHTFDSGYGNFEITGSYYQLAAAFDPLGVPANAALRIRGHIAEVEISIQRIKDDWTNSLLRLIGADGATVGAFYPDIVDDFRFVRSVFVLSIRSEPYYSSVQMSSDLYGARVLNSEPADWRNLDLRMGLALLPARSGGVYRRVGLARWLLKDAFSDTQPAELGIV
;
A
#
# COMPACT_ATOMS: atom_id res chain seq x y z
N MET A 1 11.15 14.28 43.25
CA MET A 1 12.60 13.94 43.31
C MET A 1 13.24 14.13 41.93
N SER A 2 14.53 14.50 41.83
CA SER A 2 15.23 14.49 40.52
C SER A 2 15.51 13.04 40.09
N LEU A 3 15.50 12.72 38.79
CA LEU A 3 15.83 11.37 38.29
C LEU A 3 17.20 10.88 38.76
N LEU A 4 18.16 11.80 38.85
CA LEU A 4 19.50 11.56 39.37
C LEU A 4 19.51 11.20 40.86
N SER A 5 18.43 11.40 41.61
CA SER A 5 18.28 10.97 43.01
C SER A 5 17.64 9.58 43.16
N CYS A 6 17.11 9.00 42.07
CA CYS A 6 16.49 7.70 42.11
C CYS A 6 17.54 6.57 42.11
N LYS A 7 17.55 5.75 43.17
CA LYS A 7 18.46 4.61 43.32
C LYS A 7 18.29 3.60 42.18
N ALA A 8 17.05 3.37 41.75
CA ALA A 8 16.71 2.48 40.64
C ALA A 8 17.37 2.91 39.32
N PHE A 9 17.34 4.21 39.03
CA PHE A 9 17.95 4.76 37.82
C PHE A 9 19.49 4.73 37.86
N ARG A 10 20.10 4.96 39.04
CA ARG A 10 21.57 4.93 39.22
C ARG A 10 22.19 3.54 39.07
N GLN A 11 21.40 2.48 39.20
CA GLN A 11 21.87 1.10 39.09
C GLN A 11 21.94 0.61 37.64
N LEU A 12 21.42 1.39 36.68
CA LEU A 12 21.57 1.10 35.25
C LEU A 12 23.00 1.46 34.80
N PRO A 13 23.67 0.61 34.00
CA PRO A 13 24.94 0.91 33.36
C PRO A 13 24.88 2.21 32.58
N ALA A 14 25.98 2.95 32.55
CA ALA A 14 26.06 4.23 31.84
C ALA A 14 25.74 4.08 30.33
N ASP A 15 26.00 2.91 29.77
CA ASP A 15 25.76 2.52 28.38
C ASP A 15 24.47 1.72 28.17
N PHE A 16 23.67 1.48 29.22
CA PHE A 16 22.38 0.77 29.11
C PHE A 16 21.47 1.42 28.06
N PHE A 17 21.56 2.75 27.90
CA PHE A 17 20.86 3.54 26.89
C PHE A 17 21.75 4.03 25.73
N SER A 18 22.93 3.43 25.50
CA SER A 18 23.88 3.81 24.44
C SER A 18 23.43 3.32 23.06
N PRO A 19 23.41 4.14 21.99
CA PRO A 19 22.92 3.74 20.68
C PRO A 19 23.90 2.89 19.84
N LYS A 20 25.15 2.67 20.29
CA LYS A 20 26.16 1.95 19.50
C LYS A 20 25.81 0.46 19.34
N TYR A 21 25.94 -0.05 18.11
CA TYR A 21 25.40 -1.32 17.60
C TYR A 21 26.13 -2.60 18.09
N ASP A 22 27.18 -2.50 18.90
CA ASP A 22 28.22 -3.54 18.86
C ASP A 22 28.00 -4.84 19.66
N LYS A 23 26.92 -5.03 20.45
CA LYS A 23 26.81 -6.24 21.30
C LYS A 23 25.38 -6.74 21.57
N LEU A 24 24.62 -7.09 20.54
CA LEU A 24 23.31 -7.76 20.71
C LEU A 24 23.41 -9.26 21.07
N HIS A 25 24.62 -9.84 21.13
CA HIS A 25 24.84 -11.25 21.42
C HIS A 25 25.62 -11.53 22.72
N SER A 26 25.90 -10.53 23.57
CA SER A 26 26.47 -10.80 24.90
C SER A 26 25.39 -10.82 25.98
N GLU A 27 25.61 -11.63 27.02
CA GLU A 27 24.83 -11.80 28.26
C GLU A 27 24.45 -10.50 29.01
N SER A 28 24.87 -9.33 28.50
CA SER A 28 24.64 -7.99 29.03
C SER A 28 23.31 -7.33 28.62
N SER A 29 22.43 -8.00 27.85
CA SER A 29 21.17 -7.42 27.35
C SER A 29 20.01 -7.48 28.35
N SER A 30 20.14 -8.25 29.43
CA SER A 30 19.21 -8.32 30.55
C SER A 30 19.91 -7.90 31.84
N GLN A 31 19.37 -6.89 32.52
CA GLN A 31 19.84 -6.48 33.83
C GLN A 31 18.74 -6.68 34.87
N THR A 32 18.98 -7.53 35.85
CA THR A 32 18.14 -7.63 37.04
C THR A 32 18.47 -6.45 37.96
N LEU A 33 17.51 -5.55 38.12
CA LEU A 33 17.63 -4.47 39.09
C LEU A 33 17.21 -5.00 40.46
N PRO A 34 17.99 -4.75 41.52
CA PRO A 34 17.65 -5.17 42.89
C PRO A 34 16.53 -4.31 43.51
N ILE A 35 15.67 -3.71 42.68
CA ILE A 35 14.54 -2.90 43.08
C ILE A 35 13.27 -3.72 43.00
N THR A 36 12.39 -3.51 43.98
CA THR A 36 11.10 -4.17 44.04
C THR A 36 9.99 -3.24 43.59
N ILE A 37 8.83 -3.79 43.24
CA ILE A 37 7.67 -2.98 42.85
C ILE A 37 7.17 -2.14 44.04
N ALA A 38 7.26 -2.66 45.27
CA ALA A 38 6.98 -1.89 46.48
C ALA A 38 7.91 -0.67 46.64
N TYR A 39 9.21 -0.85 46.36
CA TYR A 39 10.17 0.25 46.35
C TYR A 39 9.84 1.29 45.27
N ALA A 40 9.52 0.82 44.06
CA ALA A 40 9.11 1.70 42.97
C ALA A 40 7.83 2.49 43.32
N ARG A 41 6.83 1.88 43.97
CA ARG A 41 5.62 2.58 44.48
C ARG A 41 5.97 3.74 45.40
N ASN A 42 6.82 3.50 46.38
CA ASN A 42 7.21 4.55 47.33
C ASN A 42 7.97 5.70 46.63
N CYS A 43 8.89 5.37 45.73
CA CYS A 43 9.61 6.37 44.94
C CYS A 43 8.70 7.14 43.98
N ALA A 44 7.72 6.48 43.36
CA ALA A 44 6.73 7.12 42.48
C ALA A 44 5.83 8.09 43.26
N SER A 45 5.37 7.71 44.46
CA SER A 45 4.61 8.59 45.36
C SER A 45 5.41 9.82 45.80
N SER A 46 6.75 9.71 45.83
CA SER A 46 7.69 10.83 46.06
C SER A 46 8.02 11.64 44.79
N GLY A 47 7.29 11.39 43.69
CA GLY A 47 7.43 12.09 42.42
C GLY A 47 8.68 11.70 41.63
N CYS A 48 9.09 10.43 41.64
CA CYS A 48 10.14 9.90 40.78
C CYS A 48 9.56 9.45 39.41
N PRO A 49 9.89 10.11 38.29
CA PRO A 49 9.35 9.76 36.98
C PRO A 49 9.70 8.33 36.53
N PHE A 50 10.94 7.88 36.77
CA PHE A 50 11.39 6.53 36.39
C PHE A 50 10.61 5.43 37.12
N CYS A 51 10.34 5.61 38.41
CA CYS A 51 9.57 4.65 39.18
C CYS A 51 8.08 4.70 38.84
N THR A 52 7.52 5.89 38.56
CA THR A 52 6.14 6.02 38.06
C THR A 52 5.95 5.25 36.75
N ILE A 53 6.92 5.32 35.83
CA ILE A 53 6.94 4.55 34.58
C ILE A 53 7.00 3.05 34.87
N LEU A 54 7.95 2.64 35.71
CA LEU A 54 8.15 1.22 36.06
C LEU A 54 6.87 0.59 36.64
N LEU A 55 6.08 1.35 37.40
CA LEU A 55 4.79 0.92 37.93
C LEU A 55 3.65 0.95 36.92
N ALA A 56 3.60 1.95 36.05
CA ALA A 56 2.59 2.03 34.99
C ALA A 56 2.69 0.84 34.02
N SER A 57 3.92 0.32 33.83
CA SER A 57 4.21 -0.88 33.06
C SER A 57 3.82 -2.20 33.77
N ALA A 58 3.62 -2.17 35.10
CA ALA A 58 3.30 -3.32 35.93
C ALA A 58 1.78 -3.56 35.98
N SER A 59 1.26 -4.45 35.14
CA SER A 59 -0.19 -4.71 35.06
C SER A 59 -0.70 -5.52 36.26
N PRO A 60 -1.85 -5.16 36.88
CA PRO A 60 -2.45 -5.92 37.98
C PRO A 60 -2.82 -7.36 37.60
N GLN A 61 -3.05 -7.65 36.31
CA GLN A 61 -3.39 -8.99 35.82
C GLN A 61 -2.23 -10.00 35.95
N PHE A 62 -0.98 -9.52 36.02
CA PHE A 62 0.23 -10.35 36.07
C PHE A 62 0.98 -10.19 37.40
N LEU A 63 0.49 -9.32 38.27
CA LEU A 63 0.88 -9.18 39.67
C LEU A 63 -0.35 -9.38 40.56
N PRO A 64 -0.99 -10.55 40.50
CA PRO A 64 -2.22 -10.82 41.25
C PRO A 64 -1.97 -10.93 42.76
N ASP A 65 -0.72 -11.18 43.16
CA ASP A 65 -0.32 -11.48 44.54
C ASP A 65 0.61 -10.41 45.10
N GLU A 66 0.31 -9.93 46.32
CA GLU A 66 1.14 -8.95 47.01
C GLU A 66 2.54 -9.48 47.34
N ALA A 67 2.72 -10.80 47.45
CA ALA A 67 4.01 -11.45 47.64
C ALA A 67 5.01 -11.12 46.52
N LEU A 68 4.53 -10.83 45.31
CA LEU A 68 5.36 -10.49 44.15
C LEU A 68 5.87 -9.04 44.20
N TYR A 69 5.30 -8.16 45.04
CA TYR A 69 5.74 -6.77 45.13
C TYR A 69 7.14 -6.58 45.71
N ASN A 70 7.66 -7.60 46.39
CA ASN A 70 9.00 -7.62 46.98
C ASN A 70 10.05 -8.33 46.10
N HIS A 71 9.68 -8.79 44.91
CA HIS A 71 10.62 -9.41 43.98
C HIS A 71 11.39 -8.36 43.18
N ALA A 72 12.65 -8.68 42.88
CA ALA A 72 13.51 -7.87 42.03
C ALA A 72 12.96 -7.83 40.60
N VAL A 73 13.06 -6.66 39.96
CA VAL A 73 12.56 -6.45 38.60
C VAL A 73 13.69 -6.65 37.59
N THR A 74 13.45 -7.48 36.59
CA THR A 74 14.36 -7.68 35.46
C THR A 74 14.01 -6.71 34.33
N MET A 75 15.01 -5.96 33.88
CA MET A 75 14.93 -5.03 32.75
C MET A 75 15.74 -5.57 31.58
N LYS A 76 15.08 -5.87 30.46
CA LYS A 76 15.77 -6.27 29.21
C LYS A 76 15.75 -5.15 28.19
N ARG A 77 16.88 -4.97 27.50
CA ARG A 77 17.01 -4.09 26.34
C ARG A 77 17.03 -4.93 25.06
N ALA A 78 16.16 -4.60 24.10
CA ALA A 78 16.29 -5.07 22.72
C ALA A 78 16.45 -3.89 21.76
N MET A 79 17.41 -3.95 20.84
CA MET A 79 17.59 -2.93 19.79
C MET A 79 16.61 -3.18 18.65
N ILE A 80 15.91 -2.15 18.18
CA ILE A 80 14.81 -2.28 17.20
C ILE A 80 15.14 -1.66 15.83
N ASP A 81 16.27 -0.97 15.72
CA ASP A 81 16.81 -0.28 14.55
C ASP A 81 18.27 0.12 14.83
N SER A 82 19.03 0.49 13.79
CA SER A 82 20.43 0.94 13.88
C SER A 82 20.60 2.40 14.36
N GLU A 83 19.53 3.09 14.77
CA GLU A 83 19.59 4.47 15.30
C GLU A 83 18.60 4.76 16.45
N GLN A 84 19.14 4.80 17.68
CA GLN A 84 18.53 5.28 18.94
C GLN A 84 17.26 4.60 19.50
N SER A 85 16.51 3.73 18.81
CA SER A 85 15.34 3.09 19.44
C SER A 85 15.72 1.82 20.20
N PHE A 86 15.21 1.69 21.42
CA PHE A 86 15.34 0.47 22.21
C PHE A 86 14.00 0.08 22.83
N GLN A 87 13.81 -1.21 23.01
CA GLN A 87 12.67 -1.81 23.67
C GLN A 87 13.08 -2.14 25.10
N LEU A 88 12.24 -1.80 26.08
CA LEU A 88 12.43 -2.19 27.47
C LEU A 88 11.39 -3.24 27.85
N CYS A 89 11.84 -4.43 28.26
CA CYS A 89 10.96 -5.42 28.86
C CYS A 89 11.06 -5.38 30.38
N ILE A 90 9.91 -5.41 31.06
CA ILE A 90 9.83 -5.42 32.53
C ILE A 90 9.01 -6.62 32.99
N GLY A 91 9.62 -7.46 33.82
CA GLY A 91 8.98 -8.54 34.58
C GLY A 91 9.90 -8.92 35.74
N LEU A 92 9.67 -10.02 36.42
CA LEU A 92 10.69 -10.55 37.34
C LEU A 92 11.80 -11.29 36.56
N ASP A 93 11.54 -11.56 35.28
CA ASP A 93 11.76 -12.86 34.65
C ASP A 93 11.93 -12.78 33.12
N ASP A 94 12.09 -13.95 32.49
CA ASP A 94 12.29 -14.09 31.04
C ASP A 94 11.02 -13.91 30.19
N PHE A 95 9.82 -13.88 30.79
CA PHE A 95 8.52 -13.74 30.11
C PHE A 95 7.87 -12.37 30.35
N SER A 96 8.66 -11.30 30.23
CA SER A 96 8.25 -9.92 30.50
C SER A 96 7.63 -9.17 29.31
N ARG A 97 6.66 -8.28 29.60
CA ARG A 97 6.04 -7.36 28.61
C ARG A 97 7.03 -6.33 28.09
N SER A 98 6.89 -5.95 26.82
CA SER A 98 7.80 -5.04 26.13
C SER A 98 7.20 -3.65 25.86
N PHE A 99 7.96 -2.60 26.16
CA PHE A 99 7.60 -1.19 25.94
C PHE A 99 8.63 -0.50 25.05
N PHE A 100 8.20 0.50 24.27
CA PHE A 100 8.96 1.00 23.12
C PHE A 100 9.45 2.42 23.38
N TYR A 101 10.74 2.67 23.14
CA TYR A 101 11.42 3.93 23.48
C TYR A 101 12.24 4.42 22.28
N ARG A 102 12.21 5.74 22.03
CA ARG A 102 13.20 6.45 21.22
C ARG A 102 13.47 7.84 21.80
N VAL A 103 14.52 8.47 21.31
CA VAL A 103 15.13 9.74 21.77
C VAL A 103 15.41 10.63 20.54
N PRO A 104 15.41 11.98 20.63
CA PRO A 104 16.69 12.71 20.69
C PRO A 104 16.62 14.00 21.60
N PRO A 105 17.07 15.24 21.25
CA PRO A 105 18.05 15.95 22.09
C PRO A 105 17.52 17.04 23.06
N SER A 106 16.20 17.30 23.14
CA SER A 106 15.74 18.69 23.36
C SER A 106 14.84 18.99 24.58
N TRP A 107 15.30 19.97 25.38
CA TRP A 107 14.49 20.95 26.14
C TRP A 107 13.66 20.40 27.34
N ARG A 108 12.54 21.05 27.71
CA ARG A 108 11.88 20.98 29.04
C ARG A 108 10.42 20.50 29.00
N LEU A 109 9.80 20.31 30.18
CA LEU A 109 8.51 19.62 30.40
C LEU A 109 7.34 20.53 30.85
N PRO A 110 6.08 20.15 30.54
CA PRO A 110 4.86 20.65 31.19
C PRO A 110 4.43 19.77 32.40
N SER A 111 3.22 19.97 32.93
CA SER A 111 2.57 19.09 33.93
C SER A 111 1.67 18.02 33.30
N ILE A 112 1.39 16.98 34.09
CA ILE A 112 0.61 15.79 33.74
C ILE A 112 -0.82 16.12 33.27
N ALA A 113 -1.38 17.26 33.69
CA ALA A 113 -2.72 17.75 33.32
C ALA A 113 -2.83 18.25 31.86
N LYS A 114 -2.11 17.62 30.93
CA LYS A 114 -2.11 17.85 29.48
C LYS A 114 -2.08 16.55 28.64
N LEU A 115 -2.10 15.37 29.27
CA LEU A 115 -2.04 14.07 28.57
C LEU A 115 -3.28 13.75 27.72
N ASP A 116 -4.43 14.34 28.06
CA ASP A 116 -5.71 14.12 27.36
C ASP A 116 -6.08 15.24 26.38
N GLN A 117 -5.26 16.29 26.24
CA GLN A 117 -5.58 17.34 25.28
C GLN A 117 -5.14 16.90 23.89
N PRO A 118 -6.07 16.64 22.95
CA PRO A 118 -5.70 16.41 21.57
C PRO A 118 -4.91 17.61 21.07
N TRP A 119 -3.93 17.37 20.20
CA TRP A 119 -3.29 18.47 19.50
C TRP A 119 -4.37 19.32 18.84
N ASP A 120 -4.28 20.63 19.00
CA ASP A 120 -4.98 21.53 18.11
C ASP A 120 -4.61 21.14 16.67
N GLN A 121 -5.61 20.80 15.87
CA GLN A 121 -5.42 20.19 14.56
C GLN A 121 -4.60 21.08 13.65
N LEU A 122 -4.86 22.38 13.68
CA LEU A 122 -4.14 23.35 12.88
C LEU A 122 -2.67 23.43 13.28
N THR A 123 -2.41 23.52 14.59
CA THR A 123 -1.05 23.50 15.14
C THR A 123 -0.30 22.24 14.72
N LEU A 124 -0.94 21.07 14.77
CA LEU A 124 -0.35 19.80 14.37
C LEU A 124 0.00 19.78 12.88
N MET A 125 -0.96 20.15 12.01
CA MET A 125 -0.74 20.20 10.57
C MET A 125 0.41 21.15 10.21
N ARG A 126 0.44 22.36 10.79
CA ARG A 126 1.54 23.33 10.58
C ARG A 126 2.89 22.79 11.09
N THR A 127 2.88 22.05 12.19
CA THR A 127 4.10 21.43 12.74
C THR A 127 4.66 20.36 11.81
N TRP A 128 3.81 19.47 11.29
CA TRP A 128 4.21 18.46 10.31
C TRP A 128 4.76 19.09 9.03
N MET A 129 4.06 20.09 8.50
CA MET A 129 4.48 20.83 7.32
C MET A 129 5.86 21.48 7.54
N SER A 130 6.02 22.24 8.62
CA SER A 130 7.28 22.92 8.94
C SER A 130 8.44 21.93 9.09
N ASN A 131 8.23 20.84 9.83
CA ASN A 131 9.26 19.81 10.00
C ASN A 131 9.65 19.16 8.66
N CYS A 132 8.67 18.83 7.82
CA CYS A 132 8.90 18.19 6.54
C CYS A 132 9.63 19.12 5.56
N VAL A 133 9.16 20.36 5.41
CA VAL A 133 9.76 21.36 4.49
C VAL A 133 11.18 21.72 4.91
N SER A 134 11.45 21.91 6.20
CA SER A 134 12.76 22.35 6.68
C SER A 134 13.80 21.22 6.80
N LYS A 135 13.38 19.99 7.14
CA LYS A 135 14.32 18.91 7.51
C LYS A 135 14.35 17.74 6.54
N HIS A 136 13.26 17.46 5.81
CA HIS A 136 13.20 16.27 4.96
C HIS A 136 13.70 16.58 3.56
N SER A 137 14.99 16.34 3.31
CA SER A 137 15.62 16.52 1.99
C SER A 137 14.86 15.80 0.87
N LYS A 138 14.35 14.59 1.14
CA LYS A 138 13.56 13.76 0.21
C LYS A 138 12.20 14.36 -0.17
N CYS A 139 11.69 15.29 0.64
CA CYS A 139 10.41 15.95 0.41
C CYS A 139 10.56 17.32 -0.27
N ARG A 140 11.79 17.75 -0.62
CA ARG A 140 11.99 18.98 -1.38
C ARG A 140 11.34 18.83 -2.76
N GLN A 141 10.54 19.82 -3.14
CA GLN A 141 9.98 19.89 -4.49
C GLN A 141 11.13 20.06 -5.49
N ALA A 142 11.02 19.39 -6.65
CA ALA A 142 11.97 19.60 -7.72
C ALA A 142 11.77 21.00 -8.31
N VAL A 143 12.87 21.74 -8.50
CA VAL A 143 12.83 23.05 -9.14
C VAL A 143 12.30 22.89 -10.56
N GLY A 144 11.29 23.69 -10.94
CA GLY A 144 10.71 23.67 -12.29
C GLY A 144 9.56 22.69 -12.52
N GLN A 145 8.92 22.15 -11.47
CA GLN A 145 7.60 21.54 -11.65
C GLN A 145 6.58 22.62 -12.04
N GLY A 146 5.97 22.48 -13.22
CA GLY A 146 4.96 23.39 -13.71
C GLY A 146 3.70 23.38 -12.86
N LEU A 147 2.96 24.50 -12.88
CA LEU A 147 1.64 24.58 -12.26
C LEU A 147 0.62 23.74 -13.05
N PRO A 148 -0.43 23.23 -12.38
CA PRO A 148 -1.61 22.71 -13.08
C PRO A 148 -2.19 23.80 -13.99
N LYS A 149 -2.84 23.41 -15.08
CA LYS A 149 -3.39 24.35 -16.08
C LYS A 149 -4.27 25.43 -15.45
N ARG A 150 -5.10 25.04 -14.46
CA ARG A 150 -5.97 25.91 -13.68
C ARG A 150 -5.85 25.63 -12.19
N LEU A 151 -6.08 26.66 -11.37
CA LEU A 151 -6.10 26.61 -9.91
C LEU A 151 -7.30 27.39 -9.38
N LEU A 152 -7.73 27.11 -8.15
CA LEU A 152 -8.68 27.94 -7.42
C LEU A 152 -7.91 28.94 -6.56
N ASP A 153 -8.18 30.23 -6.75
CA ASP A 153 -7.71 31.29 -5.85
C ASP A 153 -8.69 31.39 -4.68
N VAL A 154 -8.29 30.85 -3.53
CA VAL A 154 -9.13 30.82 -2.33
C VAL A 154 -9.07 32.12 -1.53
N ARG A 155 -8.31 33.12 -1.97
CA ARG A 155 -8.20 34.44 -1.31
C ARG A 155 -8.57 35.60 -2.25
N ALA A 156 -9.25 35.30 -3.36
CA ALA A 156 -9.56 36.26 -4.42
C ALA A 156 -10.42 37.46 -3.97
N PHE A 157 -11.26 37.28 -2.95
CA PHE A 157 -12.23 38.29 -2.52
C PHE A 157 -12.00 38.71 -1.07
N ALA A 158 -11.53 39.93 -0.87
CA ALA A 158 -11.38 40.50 0.47
C ALA A 158 -12.76 40.59 1.18
N GLY A 159 -12.84 40.08 2.42
CA GLY A 159 -14.08 40.11 3.21
C GLY A 159 -15.16 39.10 2.80
N SER A 160 -14.85 38.14 1.92
CA SER A 160 -15.76 37.07 1.50
C SER A 160 -15.04 35.73 1.48
N ASP A 161 -15.76 34.66 1.78
CA ASP A 161 -15.24 33.29 1.65
C ASP A 161 -15.28 32.75 0.21
N ASP A 162 -15.82 33.53 -0.73
CA ASP A 162 -15.92 33.13 -2.13
C ASP A 162 -14.54 32.90 -2.76
N ILE A 163 -14.52 32.10 -3.82
CA ILE A 163 -13.30 31.70 -4.54
C ILE A 163 -13.49 31.92 -6.03
N ARG A 164 -12.43 31.79 -6.82
CA ARG A 164 -12.55 31.79 -8.30
C ARG A 164 -11.55 30.85 -8.93
N LEU A 165 -11.86 30.38 -10.12
CA LEU A 165 -10.93 29.65 -10.97
C LEU A 165 -9.97 30.63 -11.67
N VAL A 166 -8.70 30.31 -11.71
CA VAL A 166 -7.67 31.09 -12.40
C VAL A 166 -6.85 30.19 -13.32
N GLU A 167 -6.45 30.74 -14.46
CA GLU A 167 -5.54 30.08 -15.40
C GLU A 167 -4.09 30.27 -14.93
N SER A 168 -3.26 29.23 -15.06
CA SER A 168 -1.88 29.22 -14.56
C SER A 168 -1.00 30.36 -15.08
N GLN A 169 -1.28 30.88 -16.28
CA GLN A 169 -0.56 32.02 -16.87
C GLN A 169 -0.75 33.32 -16.07
N SER A 170 -1.83 33.42 -15.30
CA SER A 170 -2.12 34.55 -14.41
C SER A 170 -1.53 34.38 -13.01
N VAL A 171 -0.88 33.25 -12.73
CA VAL A 171 -0.31 32.88 -11.43
C VAL A 171 1.21 32.90 -11.51
N SER A 172 1.87 33.36 -10.45
CA SER A 172 3.33 33.30 -10.36
C SER A 172 3.80 31.85 -10.51
N ALA A 173 4.81 31.60 -11.37
CA ALA A 173 5.38 30.26 -11.55
C ALA A 173 5.99 29.68 -10.26
N ALA A 174 6.27 30.51 -9.25
CA ALA A 174 6.74 30.09 -7.93
C ALA A 174 5.61 29.84 -6.92
N ALA A 175 4.35 29.96 -7.32
CA ALA A 175 3.22 29.77 -6.43
C ALA A 175 3.12 28.33 -5.94
N GLU A 176 2.91 28.17 -4.64
CA GLU A 176 2.58 26.90 -4.03
C GLU A 176 1.07 26.67 -4.04
N TYR A 177 0.63 25.44 -4.29
CA TYR A 177 -0.77 25.06 -4.28
C TYR A 177 -1.01 23.79 -3.46
N VAL A 178 -2.24 23.65 -2.96
CA VAL A 178 -2.75 22.47 -2.28
C VAL A 178 -3.59 21.66 -3.26
N THR A 179 -3.64 20.34 -3.13
CA THR A 179 -4.56 19.47 -3.90
C THR A 179 -5.57 18.82 -2.95
N LEU A 180 -6.75 18.48 -3.46
CA LEU A 180 -7.77 17.71 -2.72
C LEU A 180 -8.00 16.34 -3.38
N SER A 181 -7.74 15.28 -2.62
CA SER A 181 -8.13 13.90 -2.95
C SER A 181 -9.44 13.56 -2.23
N HIS A 182 -10.50 13.23 -2.98
CA HIS A 182 -11.83 13.00 -2.42
C HIS A 182 -12.70 12.03 -3.23
N CYS A 183 -13.72 11.47 -2.59
CA CYS A 183 -14.77 10.72 -3.28
C CYS A 183 -15.85 11.68 -3.80
N TRP A 184 -16.17 11.58 -5.09
CA TRP A 184 -17.30 12.34 -5.64
C TRP A 184 -18.65 11.81 -5.15
N GLY A 185 -18.71 10.53 -4.77
CA GLY A 185 -19.94 9.85 -4.39
C GLY A 185 -20.78 9.42 -5.61
N PRO A 186 -22.00 8.92 -5.38
CA PRO A 186 -22.92 8.57 -6.46
C PRO A 186 -23.36 9.80 -7.26
N HIS A 187 -23.82 9.60 -8.50
CA HIS A 187 -24.20 10.69 -9.44
C HIS A 187 -25.12 11.76 -8.82
N ALA A 188 -26.10 11.36 -8.00
CA ALA A 188 -27.02 12.26 -7.31
C ALA A 188 -26.35 13.20 -6.28
N LYS A 189 -25.10 12.92 -5.89
CA LYS A 189 -24.31 13.66 -4.90
C LYS A 189 -23.01 14.22 -5.50
N HIS A 190 -22.89 14.24 -6.84
CA HIS A 190 -21.70 14.76 -7.48
C HIS A 190 -21.43 16.21 -7.07
N PRO A 191 -20.15 16.56 -6.85
CA PRO A 191 -19.78 17.92 -6.50
C PRO A 191 -20.02 18.89 -7.66
N LEU A 192 -19.87 20.18 -7.34
CA LEU A 192 -19.80 21.23 -8.34
C LEU A 192 -18.71 20.93 -9.37
N CYS A 193 -19.08 20.99 -10.66
CA CYS A 193 -18.19 20.70 -11.77
C CYS A 193 -18.05 21.91 -12.70
N THR A 194 -16.86 22.08 -13.27
CA THR A 194 -16.61 23.02 -14.36
C THR A 194 -16.92 22.35 -15.69
N LYS A 195 -17.73 23.04 -16.50
CA LYS A 195 -18.09 22.66 -17.87
C LYS A 195 -17.75 23.81 -18.82
N LYS A 196 -17.70 23.57 -20.13
CA LYS A 196 -17.45 24.63 -21.13
C LYS A 196 -18.37 25.84 -20.91
N ALA A 197 -19.66 25.57 -20.69
CA ALA A 197 -20.67 26.60 -20.48
C ALA A 197 -20.51 27.39 -19.17
N THR A 198 -19.90 26.80 -18.13
CA THR A 198 -19.77 27.43 -16.81
C THR A 198 -18.37 27.99 -16.55
N LEU A 199 -17.40 27.73 -17.44
CA LEU A 199 -16.00 28.12 -17.25
C LEU A 199 -15.84 29.61 -16.94
N LEU A 200 -16.44 30.48 -17.74
CA LEU A 200 -16.32 31.93 -17.55
C LEU A 200 -16.91 32.39 -16.22
N ASP A 201 -18.06 31.84 -15.81
CA ASP A 201 -18.68 32.15 -14.52
C ASP A 201 -17.78 31.70 -13.36
N ARG A 202 -17.17 30.50 -13.46
CA ARG A 202 -16.23 29.98 -12.45
C ARG A 202 -14.97 30.84 -12.35
N MET A 203 -14.50 31.40 -13.45
CA MET A 203 -13.36 32.33 -13.47
C MET A 203 -13.70 33.69 -12.86
N GLN A 204 -14.96 34.11 -12.97
CA GLN A 204 -15.43 35.34 -12.33
C GLN A 204 -15.62 35.15 -10.83
N ARG A 205 -16.45 34.19 -10.40
CA ARG A 205 -16.76 33.96 -8.99
C ARG A 205 -17.45 32.61 -8.77
N ILE A 206 -17.05 31.93 -7.70
CA ILE A 206 -17.71 30.75 -7.17
C ILE A 206 -18.12 31.11 -5.74
N ARG A 207 -19.43 31.16 -5.48
CA ARG A 207 -19.93 31.47 -4.16
C ARG A 207 -19.56 30.33 -3.22
N PHE A 208 -19.05 30.65 -2.04
CA PHE A 208 -18.66 29.66 -1.04
C PHE A 208 -19.83 28.77 -0.66
N GLU A 209 -21.04 29.32 -0.62
CA GLU A 209 -22.23 28.56 -0.22
C GLU A 209 -22.65 27.48 -1.22
N ASP A 210 -22.30 27.64 -2.50
CA ASP A 210 -22.57 26.65 -3.55
C ASP A 210 -21.62 25.44 -3.49
N LEU A 211 -20.56 25.53 -2.68
CA LEU A 211 -19.60 24.46 -2.52
C LEU A 211 -20.16 23.32 -1.65
N SER A 212 -19.79 22.09 -1.99
CA SER A 212 -20.03 20.93 -1.14
C SER A 212 -19.27 21.06 0.19
N LEU A 213 -19.69 20.33 1.23
CA LEU A 213 -19.05 20.43 2.54
C LEU A 213 -17.55 20.08 2.47
N THR A 214 -17.18 19.05 1.70
CA THR A 214 -15.77 18.66 1.50
C THR A 214 -14.97 19.79 0.87
N PHE A 215 -15.55 20.55 -0.06
CA PHE A 215 -14.87 21.68 -0.71
C PHE A 215 -14.77 22.89 0.22
N LYS A 216 -15.83 23.18 0.98
CA LYS A 216 -15.83 24.21 2.03
C LYS A 216 -14.71 23.96 3.05
N ASP A 217 -14.56 22.70 3.49
CA ASP A 217 -13.50 22.31 4.41
C ASP A 217 -12.11 22.42 3.78
N ALA A 218 -11.93 21.93 2.56
CA ALA A 218 -10.66 22.02 1.85
C ALA A 218 -10.20 23.47 1.64
N VAL A 219 -11.11 24.38 1.30
CA VAL A 219 -10.85 25.83 1.19
C VAL A 219 -10.39 26.40 2.53
N LYS A 220 -11.08 26.08 3.62
CA LYS A 220 -10.72 26.53 4.98
C LYS A 220 -9.35 26.02 5.40
N VAL A 221 -9.09 24.71 5.26
CA VAL A 221 -7.80 24.10 5.58
C VAL A 221 -6.67 24.68 4.72
N CYS A 222 -6.90 24.91 3.43
CA CYS A 222 -5.93 25.56 2.54
C CYS A 222 -5.53 26.95 3.07
N ARG A 223 -6.52 27.76 3.46
CA ARG A 223 -6.28 29.08 4.08
C ARG A 223 -5.57 28.96 5.43
N ASP A 224 -5.94 27.99 6.25
CA ASP A 224 -5.35 27.74 7.56
C ASP A 224 -3.87 27.31 7.45
N LEU A 225 -3.50 26.61 6.38
CA LEU A 225 -2.11 26.28 6.03
C LEU A 225 -1.35 27.46 5.39
N ASP A 226 -1.98 28.63 5.34
CA ASP A 226 -1.46 29.84 4.72
C ASP A 226 -1.14 29.67 3.24
N ARG A 227 -2.02 28.98 2.49
CA ARG A 227 -1.90 28.82 1.03
C ARG A 227 -3.07 29.49 0.32
N GLN A 228 -2.77 30.05 -0.86
CA GLN A 228 -3.73 30.80 -1.67
C GLN A 228 -4.37 29.94 -2.76
N TYR A 229 -3.66 28.93 -3.26
CA TYR A 229 -4.11 28.16 -4.40
C TYR A 229 -4.49 26.73 -3.98
N LEU A 230 -5.65 26.29 -4.47
CA LEU A 230 -6.18 24.94 -4.28
C LEU A 230 -6.51 24.34 -5.64
N TRP A 231 -6.23 23.04 -5.81
CA TRP A 231 -6.61 22.28 -6.98
C TRP A 231 -7.61 21.20 -6.59
N ILE A 232 -8.73 21.16 -7.32
CA ILE A 232 -9.79 20.15 -7.18
C ILE A 232 -10.17 19.71 -8.59
N ASP A 233 -10.06 18.41 -8.86
CA ASP A 233 -10.31 17.80 -10.18
C ASP A 233 -11.61 18.28 -10.83
N SER A 234 -12.73 18.23 -10.11
CA SER A 234 -14.06 18.57 -10.63
C SER A 234 -14.17 20.04 -11.07
N LEU A 235 -13.37 20.94 -10.48
CA LEU A 235 -13.43 22.38 -10.74
C LEU A 235 -12.30 22.88 -11.65
N CYS A 236 -11.12 22.27 -11.60
CA CYS A 236 -9.96 22.69 -12.40
C CYS A 236 -9.93 22.05 -13.79
N ILE A 237 -10.56 20.88 -13.96
CA ILE A 237 -10.70 20.18 -15.24
C ILE A 237 -12.10 20.48 -15.84
N ILE A 238 -12.15 20.73 -17.14
CA ILE A 238 -13.40 20.91 -17.87
C ILE A 238 -14.00 19.53 -18.16
N GLN A 239 -15.04 19.15 -17.41
CA GLN A 239 -15.55 17.77 -17.36
C GLN A 239 -16.24 17.29 -18.65
N ASP A 240 -16.69 18.22 -19.50
CA ASP A 240 -17.32 17.95 -20.79
C ASP A 240 -16.40 18.27 -21.98
N ASP A 241 -15.08 18.35 -21.76
CA ASP A 241 -14.05 18.47 -22.80
C ASP A 241 -13.08 17.30 -22.76
N ASN A 242 -13.20 16.37 -23.71
CA ASN A 242 -12.32 15.20 -23.81
C ASN A 242 -10.84 15.57 -23.98
N ASN A 243 -10.51 16.67 -24.67
CA ASN A 243 -9.11 17.06 -24.87
C ASN A 243 -8.53 17.63 -23.57
N ASP A 244 -9.28 18.48 -22.88
CA ASP A 244 -8.87 19.00 -21.57
C ASP A 244 -8.74 17.86 -20.55
N TRP A 245 -9.70 16.92 -20.55
CA TRP A 245 -9.66 15.75 -19.68
C TRP A 245 -8.44 14.88 -19.94
N LEU A 246 -8.12 14.55 -21.20
CA LEU A 246 -6.95 13.74 -21.56
C LEU A 246 -5.64 14.43 -21.15
N GLU A 247 -5.52 15.73 -21.40
CA GLU A 247 -4.37 16.53 -20.99
C GLU A 247 -4.18 16.54 -19.47
N GLN A 248 -5.26 16.78 -18.71
CA GLN A 248 -5.20 16.82 -17.26
C GLN A 248 -4.99 15.42 -16.65
N ALA A 249 -5.61 14.38 -17.18
CA ALA A 249 -5.41 12.99 -16.77
C ALA A 249 -3.93 12.59 -16.90
N ALA A 250 -3.29 12.92 -18.04
CA ALA A 250 -1.87 12.69 -18.24
C ALA A 250 -0.98 13.52 -17.27
N ALA A 251 -1.45 14.68 -16.83
CA ALA A 251 -0.75 15.57 -15.91
C ALA A 251 -0.95 15.24 -14.42
N MET A 252 -1.78 14.25 -14.04
CA MET A 252 -2.08 13.92 -12.63
C MET A 252 -0.82 13.72 -11.79
N ALA A 253 0.21 13.05 -12.36
CA ALA A 253 1.48 12.83 -11.67
C ALA A 253 2.22 14.12 -11.32
N SER A 254 2.24 15.10 -12.23
CA SER A 254 2.84 16.40 -11.98
C SER A 254 2.00 17.25 -11.03
N ILE A 255 0.68 17.14 -11.08
CA ILE A 255 -0.24 17.90 -10.22
C ILE A 255 -0.12 17.45 -8.77
N TYR A 256 -0.32 16.17 -8.47
CA TYR A 256 -0.20 15.67 -7.10
C TYR A 256 1.25 15.70 -6.61
N GLY A 257 2.20 15.32 -7.46
CA GLY A 257 3.62 15.33 -7.13
C GLY A 257 4.27 16.71 -7.06
N GLY A 258 3.61 17.76 -7.55
CA GLY A 258 4.03 19.16 -7.46
C GLY A 258 3.28 19.96 -6.40
N SER A 259 2.25 19.38 -5.77
CA SER A 259 1.52 20.02 -4.69
C SER A 259 2.40 20.30 -3.47
N TYR A 260 2.10 21.38 -2.75
CA TYR A 260 2.68 21.69 -1.45
C TYR A 260 2.31 20.60 -0.43
N VAL A 261 1.03 20.23 -0.42
CA VAL A 261 0.44 19.12 0.32
C VAL A 261 -0.87 18.71 -0.33
N THR A 262 -1.18 17.41 -0.27
CA THR A 262 -2.48 16.86 -0.63
C THR A 262 -3.35 16.72 0.62
N LEU A 263 -4.56 17.27 0.59
CA LEU A 263 -5.60 17.01 1.58
C LEU A 263 -6.40 15.79 1.11
N ALA A 264 -6.48 14.75 1.94
CA ALA A 264 -7.21 13.53 1.60
C ALA A 264 -8.43 13.38 2.53
N ALA A 265 -9.63 13.44 1.96
CA ALA A 265 -10.89 13.20 2.67
C ALA A 265 -11.11 11.70 2.90
N LEU A 266 -10.18 11.07 3.65
CA LEU A 266 -9.99 9.62 3.70
C LEU A 266 -11.26 8.87 4.14
N SER A 267 -11.96 9.39 5.15
CA SER A 267 -13.17 8.81 5.72
C SER A 267 -14.50 9.23 5.04
N SER A 268 -14.41 10.01 3.96
CA SER A 268 -15.59 10.56 3.27
C SER A 268 -15.91 9.79 1.99
N ALA A 269 -17.10 9.19 1.94
CA ALA A 269 -17.58 8.42 0.80
C ALA A 269 -18.18 9.29 -0.33
N ASP A 270 -18.46 10.56 -0.05
CA ASP A 270 -18.98 11.54 -1.01
C ASP A 270 -18.56 12.97 -0.65
N SER A 271 -18.84 13.93 -1.54
CA SER A 271 -18.44 15.34 -1.40
C SER A 271 -19.24 16.12 -0.34
N HIS A 272 -20.33 15.55 0.20
CA HIS A 272 -21.18 16.22 1.20
C HIS A 272 -20.78 15.88 2.65
N GLN A 273 -19.83 14.96 2.78
CA GLN A 273 -19.46 14.33 4.02
C GLN A 273 -18.31 15.04 4.76
N GLY A 274 -17.64 16.01 4.09
CA GLY A 274 -16.64 16.90 4.67
C GLY A 274 -15.20 16.41 4.55
N CYS A 275 -14.26 17.29 4.91
CA CYS A 275 -12.82 17.02 4.94
C CYS A 275 -12.24 17.43 6.29
N ARG A 276 -12.77 16.81 7.35
CA ARG A 276 -12.38 17.00 8.77
C ARG A 276 -12.34 15.66 9.49
N ILE A 277 -11.70 15.62 10.65
CA ILE A 277 -11.75 14.45 11.52
C ILE A 277 -13.20 14.20 11.93
N ARG A 278 -13.67 12.97 11.73
CA ARG A 278 -14.96 12.53 12.28
C ARG A 278 -14.83 12.06 13.72
N PRO A 279 -15.89 12.17 14.54
CA PRO A 279 -15.89 11.58 15.87
C PRO A 279 -15.47 10.11 15.80
N ARG A 280 -14.56 9.72 16.70
CA ARG A 280 -14.21 8.31 16.85
C ARG A 280 -15.39 7.56 17.47
N ASP A 281 -15.61 6.32 17.03
CA ASP A 281 -16.48 5.38 17.74
C ASP A 281 -16.00 5.23 19.20
N PRO A 282 -16.80 5.57 20.21
CA PRO A 282 -16.41 5.45 21.62
C PRO A 282 -15.97 4.05 22.03
N ASN A 283 -16.41 3.01 21.30
CA ASN A 283 -16.07 1.61 21.57
C ASN A 283 -14.72 1.19 20.97
N LYS A 284 -14.13 2.00 20.08
CA LYS A 284 -12.81 1.71 19.50
C LYS A 284 -11.72 2.36 20.35
N PRO A 285 -10.79 1.57 20.95
CA PRO A 285 -9.73 2.11 21.79
C PRO A 285 -8.77 2.99 20.98
N LYS A 286 -8.14 3.97 21.64
CA LYS A 286 -7.01 4.72 21.05
C LYS A 286 -5.88 3.74 20.72
N SER A 287 -5.25 3.90 19.55
CA SER A 287 -4.23 2.94 19.07
C SER A 287 -2.99 2.93 19.95
N SER A 288 -2.66 4.08 20.54
CA SER A 288 -1.68 4.14 21.62
C SER A 288 -1.85 5.41 22.45
N ARG A 289 -1.80 5.28 23.77
CA ARG A 289 -1.51 6.42 24.65
C ARG A 289 0.00 6.52 24.78
N TYR A 290 0.54 7.73 24.72
CA TYR A 290 1.96 7.95 24.93
C TYR A 290 2.23 9.07 25.92
N GLN A 291 3.40 9.01 26.56
CA GLN A 291 3.90 10.07 27.42
C GLN A 291 5.34 10.39 27.07
N ASP A 292 5.64 11.68 26.92
CA ASP A 292 7.00 12.17 26.71
C ASP A 292 7.67 12.52 28.04
N PHE A 293 8.96 12.23 28.17
CA PHE A 293 9.77 12.44 29.36
C PHE A 293 11.16 12.97 29.02
N ASN A 294 11.61 14.05 29.67
CA ASN A 294 12.88 14.70 29.34
C ASN A 294 13.96 14.36 30.37
N PHE A 295 14.67 13.27 30.09
CA PHE A 295 15.81 12.78 30.86
C PHE A 295 17.08 13.58 30.51
N GLY A 296 17.24 14.77 31.07
CA GLY A 296 18.39 15.63 30.75
C GLY A 296 18.33 16.09 29.28
N SER A 297 19.30 15.66 28.45
CA SER A 297 19.30 15.93 27.00
C SER A 297 18.44 14.95 26.18
N ARG A 298 17.70 14.04 26.81
CA ARG A 298 16.97 12.97 26.13
C ARG A 298 15.46 13.16 26.27
N ARG A 299 14.77 13.57 25.21
CA ARG A 299 13.30 13.55 25.12
C ARG A 299 12.86 12.15 24.68
N VAL A 300 12.52 11.33 25.65
CA VAL A 300 12.01 9.97 25.50
C VAL A 300 10.48 9.98 25.32
N ARG A 301 9.93 8.95 24.68
CA ARG A 301 8.47 8.68 24.58
C ARG A 301 8.19 7.24 25.01
N ILE A 302 7.17 7.06 25.84
CA ILE A 302 6.72 5.76 26.31
C ILE A 302 5.30 5.54 25.81
N PHE A 303 5.10 4.42 25.13
CA PHE A 303 3.80 3.99 24.66
C PHE A 303 3.19 2.99 25.65
N GLU A 304 1.90 3.13 25.93
CA GLU A 304 1.15 2.18 26.75
C GLU A 304 1.10 0.79 26.09
N ARG A 305 1.08 0.75 24.75
CA ARG A 305 1.02 -0.48 23.94
C ARG A 305 1.93 -0.36 22.72
N SER A 306 2.38 -1.51 22.21
CA SER A 306 3.12 -1.58 20.95
C SER A 306 2.30 -0.90 19.84
N PRO A 307 2.87 0.05 19.10
CA PRO A 307 2.17 0.69 18.01
C PRO A 307 2.07 -0.22 16.76
N ALA A 308 2.43 -1.52 16.83
CA ALA A 308 2.55 -2.43 15.68
C ALA A 308 1.36 -2.46 14.69
N TYR A 309 0.18 -1.96 15.09
CA TYR A 309 -1.03 -1.88 14.26
C TYR A 309 -1.35 -0.49 13.69
N TRP A 310 -0.44 0.49 13.77
CA TRP A 310 -0.68 1.86 13.28
C TRP A 310 -1.00 1.91 11.78
N HIS A 311 -0.51 0.96 10.98
CA HIS A 311 -0.75 0.88 9.53
C HIS A 311 -2.23 0.62 9.19
N LEU A 312 -2.99 -0.03 10.09
CA LEU A 312 -4.42 -0.28 9.90
C LEU A 312 -5.21 1.04 9.79
N GLU A 313 -4.78 2.09 10.47
CA GLU A 313 -5.46 3.40 10.48
C GLU A 313 -5.41 4.09 9.12
N TYR A 314 -4.32 3.87 8.38
CA TYR A 314 -4.16 4.39 7.02
C TYR A 314 -4.99 3.59 6.02
N GLY A 315 -5.55 2.43 6.40
CA GLY A 315 -6.12 1.47 5.44
C GLY A 315 -5.04 0.88 4.54
N ASP A 316 -3.80 0.83 5.05
CA ASP A 316 -2.64 0.24 4.40
C ASP A 316 -2.50 -1.24 4.86
N ASN A 317 -3.61 -1.99 4.90
CA ASN A 317 -3.64 -3.38 5.36
C ASN A 317 -3.21 -4.34 4.22
N PRO A 318 -2.21 -5.22 4.44
CA PRO A 318 -1.83 -6.26 3.48
C PRO A 318 -2.92 -7.29 3.19
N TYR A 319 -3.83 -7.51 4.14
CA TYR A 319 -5.04 -8.29 3.95
C TYR A 319 -6.11 -7.34 3.39
N LYS A 320 -5.97 -6.98 2.10
CA LYS A 320 -6.81 -6.09 1.26
C LYS A 320 -8.32 -6.38 1.24
N HIS A 321 -8.73 -7.31 2.09
CA HIS A 321 -9.76 -8.30 2.03
C HIS A 321 -10.66 -8.19 3.28
N ASP A 322 -10.10 -7.74 4.41
CA ASP A 322 -10.83 -6.90 5.40
C ASP A 322 -11.41 -5.63 4.74
N GLY A 323 -10.95 -5.33 3.52
CA GLY A 323 -11.27 -4.14 2.75
C GLY A 323 -10.62 -2.90 3.33
N TYR A 324 -11.07 -1.75 2.85
CA TYR A 324 -10.54 -0.45 3.25
C TYR A 324 -11.21 0.13 4.51
N GLY A 325 -12.09 -0.64 5.20
CA GLY A 325 -12.74 -0.22 6.45
C GLY A 325 -13.42 1.16 6.37
N GLU A 326 -13.09 2.03 7.31
CA GLU A 326 -13.60 3.43 7.41
C GLU A 326 -12.92 4.40 6.42
N ASN A 327 -12.20 3.90 5.40
CA ASN A 327 -11.43 4.69 4.45
C ASN A 327 -11.96 4.55 3.00
N PRO A 328 -13.21 4.98 2.69
CA PRO A 328 -13.81 4.87 1.36
C PRO A 328 -12.97 5.51 0.25
N LEU A 329 -12.15 6.53 0.54
CA LEU A 329 -11.28 7.13 -0.47
C LEU A 329 -10.32 6.10 -1.10
N ARG A 330 -9.84 5.14 -0.32
CA ARG A 330 -8.88 4.14 -0.78
C ARG A 330 -9.50 3.12 -1.72
N THR A 331 -10.83 2.98 -1.76
CA THR A 331 -11.50 2.05 -2.67
C THR A 331 -11.47 2.54 -4.12
N ARG A 332 -11.19 3.82 -4.39
CA ARG A 332 -11.17 4.38 -5.76
C ARG A 332 -9.81 4.18 -6.41
N ALA A 333 -9.78 3.75 -7.67
CA ALA A 333 -8.51 3.45 -8.34
C ALA A 333 -7.69 4.70 -8.65
N TRP A 334 -8.35 5.81 -9.05
CA TRP A 334 -7.71 7.12 -9.25
C TRP A 334 -6.97 7.60 -7.99
N THR A 335 -7.47 7.32 -6.78
CA THR A 335 -6.86 7.83 -5.55
C THR A 335 -5.56 7.14 -5.17
N LEU A 336 -5.22 6.00 -5.79
CA LEU A 336 -3.91 5.38 -5.59
C LEU A 336 -2.81 6.31 -6.09
N GLN A 337 -2.92 6.85 -7.31
CA GLN A 337 -1.90 7.77 -7.81
C GLN A 337 -1.85 9.08 -7.03
N GLU A 338 -2.98 9.53 -6.50
CA GLU A 338 -3.05 10.68 -5.59
C GLU A 338 -2.28 10.39 -4.28
N ARG A 339 -2.41 9.18 -3.69
CA ARG A 339 -1.62 8.72 -2.53
C ARG A 339 -0.14 8.68 -2.84
N GLU A 340 0.26 7.96 -3.89
CA GLU A 340 1.67 7.60 -4.11
C GLU A 340 2.52 8.72 -4.70
N LEU A 341 1.93 9.61 -5.51
CA LEU A 341 2.69 10.63 -6.21
C LEU A 341 2.88 11.89 -5.36
N SER A 342 2.01 12.09 -4.37
CA SER A 342 2.07 13.21 -3.43
C SER A 342 3.36 13.20 -2.60
N LEU A 343 3.97 14.39 -2.43
CA LEU A 343 5.13 14.57 -1.55
C LEU A 343 4.76 14.49 -0.07
N ARG A 344 3.57 15.00 0.24
CA ARG A 344 3.01 15.16 1.58
C ARG A 344 1.49 14.99 1.47
N THR A 345 0.91 14.29 2.44
CA THR A 345 -0.53 14.08 2.51
C THR A 345 -0.99 14.25 3.95
N ILE A 346 -2.03 15.05 4.15
CA ILE A 346 -2.81 15.11 5.38
C ILE A 346 -4.11 14.35 5.13
N ASN A 347 -4.30 13.24 5.83
CA ASN A 347 -5.47 12.39 5.71
C ASN A 347 -6.44 12.68 6.86
N PHE A 348 -7.66 13.04 6.50
CA PHE A 348 -8.79 13.23 7.40
C PHE A 348 -9.53 11.90 7.55
N SER A 349 -9.06 11.09 8.49
CA SER A 349 -9.62 9.77 8.78
C SER A 349 -10.70 9.84 9.86
N GLN A 350 -11.32 8.70 10.15
CA GLN A 350 -12.24 8.59 11.27
C GLN A 350 -11.47 8.60 12.60
N GLY A 351 -11.80 9.54 13.48
CA GLY A 351 -11.22 9.66 14.81
C GLY A 351 -9.84 10.33 14.92
N GLN A 352 -9.12 10.57 13.81
CA GLN A 352 -7.81 11.21 13.86
C GLN A 352 -7.37 11.88 12.55
N LEU A 353 -6.32 12.70 12.65
CA LEU A 353 -5.54 13.17 11.51
C LEU A 353 -4.37 12.22 11.30
N LEU A 354 -4.08 11.88 10.04
CA LEU A 354 -2.88 11.13 9.67
C LEU A 354 -2.00 11.95 8.73
N TRP A 355 -0.72 11.97 9.00
CA TRP A 355 0.33 12.57 8.20
C TRP A 355 1.11 11.50 7.46
N GLN A 356 1.39 11.75 6.19
CA GLN A 356 2.32 10.94 5.42
C GLN A 356 3.19 11.86 4.57
N CYS A 357 4.50 11.65 4.60
CA CYS A 357 5.44 12.20 3.64
C CYS A 357 6.48 11.13 3.29
N ARG A 358 7.42 11.44 2.40
CA ARG A 358 8.46 10.50 1.95
C ARG A 358 9.50 10.09 3.00
N THR A 359 9.38 10.60 4.23
CA THR A 359 10.36 10.33 5.30
C THR A 359 9.70 9.91 6.61
N MET A 360 8.41 10.20 6.78
CA MET A 360 7.74 10.07 8.06
C MET A 360 6.24 9.89 7.87
N LYS A 361 5.66 9.01 8.67
CA LYS A 361 4.22 8.92 8.93
C LYS A 361 3.94 9.42 10.36
N GLY A 362 2.72 9.85 10.63
CA GLY A 362 2.32 10.32 11.97
C GLY A 362 0.82 10.42 12.13
N SER A 363 0.28 10.36 13.34
CA SER A 363 -1.14 10.62 13.59
C SER A 363 -1.35 11.63 14.71
N SER A 364 -2.58 12.13 14.90
CA SER A 364 -2.87 12.97 16.08
C SER A 364 -2.62 12.24 17.41
N GLU A 365 -2.61 10.90 17.39
CA GLU A 365 -2.24 10.05 18.54
C GLU A 365 -0.79 9.58 18.50
N LEU A 366 -0.16 9.58 17.32
CA LEU A 366 1.19 9.10 17.09
C LEU A 366 1.99 10.15 16.29
N PRO A 367 2.18 11.42 16.74
CA PRO A 367 2.54 12.53 15.85
C PRO A 367 3.83 12.40 15.05
N TRP A 368 4.69 11.46 15.41
CA TRP A 368 5.92 11.16 14.69
C TRP A 368 6.28 9.69 14.87
N HIS A 369 6.35 8.96 13.76
CA HIS A 369 7.02 7.67 13.68
C HIS A 369 7.81 7.57 12.37
N GLU A 370 9.00 6.97 12.44
CA GLU A 370 9.76 6.66 11.24
C GLU A 370 9.07 5.57 10.45
N MET A 371 9.15 5.66 9.12
CA MET A 371 8.79 4.55 8.25
C MET A 371 9.89 3.49 8.39
N LYS A 372 9.64 2.40 9.12
CA LYS A 372 10.59 1.28 9.19
C LYS A 372 10.48 0.45 7.92
N PRO A 373 11.55 0.24 7.14
CA PRO A 373 11.50 -0.64 5.97
C PRO A 373 11.04 -2.05 6.35
N LYS A 374 11.69 -2.66 7.35
CA LYS A 374 11.57 -4.10 7.67
C LYS A 374 10.35 -4.55 8.51
N HIS A 375 9.49 -3.62 8.92
CA HIS A 375 8.26 -3.93 9.66
C HIS A 375 7.02 -3.35 8.98
N ASP A 376 7.21 -2.59 7.90
CA ASP A 376 6.18 -2.08 7.00
C ASP A 376 6.11 -2.94 5.71
N ASP A 377 6.78 -4.10 5.72
CA ASP A 377 7.08 -5.10 4.64
C ASP A 377 5.83 -5.76 4.01
N SER A 378 4.72 -5.04 3.98
CA SER A 378 3.39 -5.53 3.66
C SER A 378 2.63 -4.60 2.71
N GLN A 379 3.10 -3.35 2.55
CA GLN A 379 2.63 -2.38 1.56
C GLN A 379 3.51 -2.41 0.30
N PRO A 380 2.99 -2.08 -0.90
CA PRO A 380 3.81 -1.47 -1.92
C PRO A 380 4.35 -0.13 -1.39
N LEU A 381 5.67 0.05 -1.45
CA LEU A 381 6.29 1.31 -1.05
C LEU A 381 5.79 2.47 -1.94
N PRO A 382 5.79 3.73 -1.44
CA PRO A 382 5.57 4.87 -2.31
C PRO A 382 6.59 4.91 -3.46
N LEU A 383 6.11 5.18 -4.67
CA LEU A 383 6.88 5.26 -5.93
C LEU A 383 7.99 6.31 -5.98
N LYS A 384 8.27 7.01 -4.89
CA LYS A 384 9.38 7.97 -4.81
C LYS A 384 10.00 7.89 -3.43
N LEU A 385 10.79 6.84 -3.24
CA LEU A 385 11.80 6.78 -2.21
C LEU A 385 13.16 6.66 -2.91
N ASN A 386 13.74 7.80 -3.32
CA ASN A 386 15.14 7.82 -3.75
C ASN A 386 16.01 7.39 -2.54
N GLN A 387 16.63 6.21 -2.66
CA GLN A 387 17.19 5.44 -1.54
C GLN A 387 18.66 5.04 -1.78
N GLU A 388 19.59 5.96 -1.57
CA GLU A 388 21.03 5.63 -1.61
C GLU A 388 21.49 4.76 -0.42
N GLU A 389 20.74 4.64 0.69
CA GLU A 389 21.27 3.94 1.90
C GLU A 389 20.33 3.00 2.69
N ASP A 390 19.06 2.81 2.33
CA ASP A 390 18.41 1.50 2.54
C ASP A 390 17.27 1.39 1.55
N PHE A 391 17.04 0.19 1.01
CA PHE A 391 15.98 -0.24 0.11
C PHE A 391 15.77 0.55 -1.20
N ARG A 392 16.84 0.89 -1.92
CA ARG A 392 16.76 0.68 -3.39
C ARG A 392 16.49 -0.81 -3.56
N PRO A 393 15.47 -1.25 -4.32
CA PRO A 393 15.30 -2.66 -4.58
C PRO A 393 16.59 -3.17 -5.24
N SER A 394 17.35 -3.97 -4.48
CA SER A 394 18.77 -4.22 -4.71
C SER A 394 19.06 -5.33 -5.74
N SER A 395 17.99 -5.93 -6.26
CA SER A 395 18.00 -6.67 -7.50
C SER A 395 16.80 -6.24 -8.37
N PRO A 396 16.88 -6.41 -9.70
CA PRO A 396 15.74 -6.25 -10.60
C PRO A 396 14.46 -6.98 -10.15
N ALA A 397 14.58 -8.09 -9.40
CA ALA A 397 13.46 -8.83 -8.88
C ALA A 397 12.64 -8.04 -7.85
N LEU A 398 13.31 -7.32 -6.93
CA LEU A 398 12.61 -6.48 -5.95
C LEU A 398 11.95 -5.26 -6.61
N GLN A 399 12.54 -4.71 -7.68
CA GLN A 399 11.91 -3.62 -8.46
C GLN A 399 10.62 -4.11 -9.13
N ARG A 400 10.68 -5.31 -9.72
CA ARG A 400 9.52 -5.98 -10.31
C ARG A 400 8.43 -6.24 -9.26
N ASP A 401 8.79 -6.77 -8.10
CA ASP A 401 7.84 -7.08 -7.04
C ASP A 401 7.16 -5.80 -6.49
N HIS A 402 7.88 -4.67 -6.48
CA HIS A 402 7.30 -3.37 -6.17
C HIS A 402 6.24 -2.93 -7.18
N TRP A 403 6.52 -3.04 -8.49
CA TRP A 403 5.51 -2.78 -9.53
C TRP A 403 4.29 -3.70 -9.37
N TYR A 404 4.51 -4.99 -9.10
CA TYR A 404 3.43 -5.94 -8.91
C TYR A 404 2.55 -5.58 -7.72
N GLY A 405 3.14 -5.21 -6.57
CA GLY A 405 2.36 -4.75 -5.42
C GLY A 405 1.46 -3.55 -5.74
N LEU A 406 1.96 -2.59 -6.54
CA LEU A 406 1.17 -1.44 -6.99
C LEU A 406 0.04 -1.84 -7.92
N VAL A 407 0.29 -2.71 -8.89
CA VAL A 407 -0.75 -3.21 -9.81
C VAL A 407 -1.81 -3.98 -9.05
N GLU A 408 -1.43 -4.82 -8.10
CA GLU A 408 -2.39 -5.59 -7.30
C GLU A 408 -3.27 -4.64 -6.46
N ASP A 409 -2.70 -3.65 -5.76
CA ASP A 409 -3.49 -2.64 -5.00
C ASP A 409 -4.34 -1.77 -5.93
N TYR A 410 -3.85 -1.44 -7.12
CA TYR A 410 -4.65 -0.74 -8.12
C TYR A 410 -5.84 -1.57 -8.62
N SER A 411 -5.60 -2.86 -8.89
CA SER A 411 -6.59 -3.76 -9.47
C SER A 411 -7.77 -4.06 -8.53
N SER A 412 -7.53 -4.06 -7.22
CA SER A 412 -8.56 -4.25 -6.18
C SER A 412 -9.44 -3.03 -5.94
N ARG A 413 -9.17 -1.91 -6.63
CA ARG A 413 -9.90 -0.66 -6.47
C ARG A 413 -10.95 -0.48 -7.57
N TYR A 414 -12.01 0.22 -7.19
CA TYR A 414 -13.15 0.57 -8.01
C TYR A 414 -12.84 1.69 -9.02
N LEU A 415 -13.34 1.51 -10.24
CA LEU A 415 -13.45 2.54 -11.27
C LEU A 415 -14.91 2.67 -11.67
N THR A 416 -15.38 3.92 -11.73
CA THR A 416 -16.70 4.23 -12.28
C THR A 416 -16.73 3.99 -13.79
N GLU A 417 -15.70 4.47 -14.49
CA GLU A 417 -15.55 4.33 -15.94
C GLU A 417 -14.51 3.24 -16.26
N GLU A 418 -14.94 2.16 -16.91
CA GLU A 418 -14.05 1.04 -17.22
C GLU A 418 -12.93 1.41 -18.21
N THR A 419 -13.10 2.45 -19.02
CA THR A 419 -12.08 2.96 -19.94
C THR A 419 -10.89 3.60 -19.24
N ASP A 420 -11.04 3.99 -17.97
CA ASP A 420 -10.02 4.70 -17.20
C ASP A 420 -8.92 3.78 -16.62
N LYS A 421 -8.99 2.46 -16.84
CA LYS A 421 -8.11 1.47 -16.19
C LYS A 421 -6.61 1.71 -16.42
N LEU A 422 -6.21 2.14 -17.62
CA LEU A 422 -4.81 2.46 -17.90
C LEU A 422 -4.50 3.95 -17.67
N PRO A 423 -5.36 4.92 -18.09
CA PRO A 423 -5.16 6.33 -17.79
C PRO A 423 -4.96 6.61 -16.29
N ALA A 424 -5.75 5.99 -15.41
CA ALA A 424 -5.65 6.18 -13.97
C ALA A 424 -4.38 5.58 -13.33
N LEU A 425 -3.64 4.73 -14.06
CA LEU A 425 -2.34 4.18 -13.64
C LEU A 425 -1.17 4.90 -14.33
N ALA A 426 -1.39 5.64 -15.41
CA ALA A 426 -0.34 6.20 -16.26
C ALA A 426 0.66 7.08 -15.49
N GLY A 427 0.18 7.86 -14.51
CA GLY A 427 1.05 8.67 -13.65
C GLY A 427 2.02 7.83 -12.80
N LEU A 428 1.53 6.71 -12.25
CA LEU A 428 2.34 5.74 -11.51
C LEU A 428 3.35 5.05 -12.43
N ALA A 429 2.90 4.60 -13.62
CA ALA A 429 3.75 4.00 -14.64
C ALA A 429 4.89 4.94 -15.07
N SER A 430 4.60 6.22 -15.29
CA SER A 430 5.59 7.24 -15.65
C SER A 430 6.63 7.45 -14.55
N SER A 431 6.19 7.52 -13.28
CA SER A 431 7.10 7.65 -12.14
C SER A 431 7.99 6.42 -11.99
N PHE A 432 7.41 5.23 -12.07
CA PHE A 432 8.14 3.97 -11.98
C PHE A 432 9.16 3.83 -13.13
N HIS A 433 8.80 4.25 -14.34
CA HIS A 433 9.72 4.25 -15.48
C HIS A 433 10.94 5.15 -15.26
N LYS A 434 10.70 6.37 -14.78
CA LYS A 434 11.78 7.35 -14.48
C LYS A 434 12.75 6.85 -13.42
N GLU A 435 12.25 6.11 -12.42
CA GLU A 435 13.06 5.65 -11.30
C GLU A 435 13.81 4.35 -11.60
N HIS A 436 13.17 3.39 -12.28
CA HIS A 436 13.69 2.03 -12.42
C HIS A 436 14.11 1.64 -13.85
N SER A 437 13.74 2.42 -14.87
CA SER A 437 13.98 2.11 -16.28
C SER A 437 13.66 0.64 -16.67
N PRO A 438 12.44 0.14 -16.39
CA PRO A 438 12.04 -1.26 -16.55
C PRO A 438 11.78 -1.69 -18.01
N GLY A 439 12.17 -0.85 -18.99
CA GLY A 439 11.98 -1.12 -20.42
C GLY A 439 10.68 -0.54 -20.99
N LYS A 440 10.18 -1.15 -22.07
CA LYS A 440 8.96 -0.71 -22.78
C LYS A 440 7.72 -1.03 -21.97
N TYR A 441 6.72 -0.14 -22.01
CA TYR A 441 5.42 -0.34 -21.37
C TYR A 441 4.43 -0.98 -22.34
N PHE A 442 3.78 -2.06 -21.92
CA PHE A 442 2.85 -2.85 -22.70
C PHE A 442 1.54 -3.01 -21.92
N ALA A 443 0.61 -2.06 -22.09
CA ALA A 443 -0.72 -2.09 -21.47
C ALA A 443 -0.71 -2.52 -19.99
N GLY A 444 0.13 -1.94 -19.14
CA GLY A 444 0.24 -2.34 -17.72
C GLY A 444 1.40 -3.28 -17.38
N LEU A 445 2.12 -3.80 -18.37
CA LEU A 445 3.29 -4.69 -18.20
C LEU A 445 4.58 -3.99 -18.61
N TRP A 446 5.71 -4.38 -18.03
CA TRP A 446 7.04 -3.90 -18.40
C TRP A 446 7.83 -4.97 -19.13
N SER A 447 8.53 -4.59 -20.20
CA SER A 447 9.25 -5.55 -21.05
C SER A 447 10.34 -6.31 -20.30
N LYS A 448 11.07 -5.69 -19.35
CA LYS A 448 12.09 -6.38 -18.54
C LYS A 448 11.50 -7.30 -17.47
N HIS A 449 10.19 -7.24 -17.22
CA HIS A 449 9.52 -8.12 -16.27
C HIS A 449 8.96 -9.38 -16.95
N LEU A 450 9.03 -9.46 -18.28
CA LEU A 450 8.63 -10.64 -19.02
C LEU A 450 9.65 -11.78 -18.79
N PRO A 451 9.19 -13.03 -18.65
CA PRO A 451 7.79 -13.48 -18.77
C PRO A 451 6.92 -13.33 -17.52
N SER A 452 7.49 -13.12 -16.34
CA SER A 452 6.75 -13.13 -15.07
C SER A 452 5.54 -12.19 -15.08
N ALA A 453 5.60 -11.09 -15.84
CA ALA A 453 4.50 -10.14 -15.96
C ALA A 453 3.22 -10.73 -16.58
N LEU A 454 3.32 -11.85 -17.31
CA LEU A 454 2.18 -12.57 -17.91
C LEU A 454 1.51 -13.55 -16.93
N LEU A 455 2.16 -13.87 -15.81
CA LEU A 455 1.78 -14.96 -14.91
C LEU A 455 0.93 -14.49 -13.71
N TRP A 456 0.14 -13.43 -13.93
CA TRP A 456 -0.91 -13.01 -13.01
C TRP A 456 -2.06 -14.03 -12.96
N ARG A 457 -2.89 -13.96 -11.93
CA ARG A 457 -4.21 -14.61 -11.84
C ARG A 457 -5.23 -13.67 -11.23
N THR A 458 -6.52 -13.88 -11.49
CA THR A 458 -7.58 -13.17 -10.76
C THR A 458 -7.77 -13.77 -9.37
N LEU A 459 -8.22 -12.94 -8.42
CA LEU A 459 -8.66 -13.39 -7.11
C LEU A 459 -10.20 -13.35 -7.05
N PRO A 460 -10.85 -14.33 -6.41
CA PRO A 460 -12.27 -14.23 -6.11
C PRO A 460 -12.50 -13.07 -5.12
N PRO A 461 -13.73 -12.53 -5.06
CA PRO A 461 -14.09 -11.59 -4.01
C PRO A 461 -13.90 -12.25 -2.65
N TYR A 462 -13.06 -11.65 -1.82
CA TYR A 462 -12.78 -12.16 -0.49
C TYR A 462 -14.00 -12.01 0.43
N SER A 463 -14.37 -13.10 1.10
CA SER A 463 -15.38 -13.14 2.17
C SER A 463 -14.73 -13.67 3.44
N GLY A 464 -13.87 -12.89 4.08
CA GLY A 464 -13.19 -13.29 5.33
C GLY A 464 -14.12 -13.49 6.52
N SER A 465 -15.36 -13.00 6.44
CA SER A 465 -16.41 -13.37 7.37
C SER A 465 -17.75 -13.42 6.65
N GLN A 466 -18.51 -14.50 6.80
CA GLN A 466 -19.84 -14.67 6.22
C GLN A 466 -20.85 -13.60 6.72
N ASN A 467 -20.48 -12.77 7.70
CA ASN A 467 -21.36 -11.82 8.39
C ASN A 467 -20.99 -10.34 8.22
N GLN A 468 -19.95 -9.98 7.46
CA GLN A 468 -19.68 -8.57 7.15
C GLN A 468 -20.22 -8.20 5.77
N ALA A 469 -20.95 -7.09 5.70
CA ALA A 469 -21.38 -6.51 4.44
C ALA A 469 -20.15 -6.20 3.59
N ILE A 470 -19.95 -7.00 2.55
CA ILE A 470 -18.95 -6.75 1.53
C ILE A 470 -19.22 -5.37 0.93
N ASN A 471 -18.21 -4.50 0.84
CA ASN A 471 -18.38 -3.19 0.21
C ASN A 471 -18.80 -3.40 -1.25
N PRO A 472 -20.03 -3.02 -1.64
CA PRO A 472 -20.57 -3.31 -2.96
C PRO A 472 -19.81 -2.58 -4.07
N LEU A 473 -18.94 -1.61 -3.76
CA LEU A 473 -18.09 -0.93 -4.73
C LEU A 473 -16.75 -1.65 -4.96
N ALA A 474 -16.27 -2.53 -4.06
CA ALA A 474 -14.92 -3.07 -4.10
C ALA A 474 -14.83 -4.59 -4.38
N ALA A 475 -15.97 -5.29 -4.36
CA ALA A 475 -15.99 -6.75 -4.49
C ALA A 475 -16.94 -7.18 -5.59
N PHE A 476 -16.48 -7.07 -6.82
CA PHE A 476 -17.15 -7.69 -7.95
C PHE A 476 -16.40 -8.96 -8.33
N LEU A 477 -17.14 -9.99 -8.75
CA LEU A 477 -16.54 -11.13 -9.44
C LEU A 477 -15.75 -10.61 -10.65
N PRO A 478 -14.57 -11.19 -10.95
CA PRO A 478 -13.80 -10.82 -12.12
C PRO A 478 -14.68 -10.85 -13.38
N ARG A 479 -14.65 -9.75 -14.16
CA ARG A 479 -15.41 -9.63 -15.41
C ARG A 479 -14.59 -9.01 -16.53
N ARG A 480 -14.97 -9.25 -17.79
CA ARG A 480 -14.42 -8.52 -18.93
C ARG A 480 -15.12 -7.16 -19.07
N PRO A 481 -14.40 -6.09 -19.48
CA PRO A 481 -15.03 -4.82 -19.82
C PRO A 481 -15.91 -4.99 -21.05
N GLN A 482 -16.92 -4.12 -21.19
CA GLN A 482 -17.78 -4.09 -22.38
C GLN A 482 -17.04 -3.50 -23.59
N VAL A 483 -16.13 -2.55 -23.34
CA VAL A 483 -15.31 -1.91 -24.36
C VAL A 483 -13.87 -2.43 -24.31
N TYR A 484 -13.28 -2.68 -25.48
CA TYR A 484 -11.86 -3.05 -25.55
C TYR A 484 -10.97 -1.93 -24.99
N ARG A 485 -10.10 -2.28 -24.05
CA ARG A 485 -9.13 -1.35 -23.44
C ARG A 485 -7.73 -1.94 -23.27
N ALA A 486 -7.59 -3.26 -23.37
CA ALA A 486 -6.32 -3.95 -23.21
C ALA A 486 -6.39 -5.36 -23.81
N PRO A 487 -5.26 -5.89 -24.31
CA PRO A 487 -5.17 -7.25 -24.83
C PRO A 487 -5.29 -8.31 -23.73
N SER A 488 -5.74 -9.53 -24.04
CA SER A 488 -6.10 -10.53 -23.02
C SER A 488 -4.93 -10.98 -22.13
N TRP A 489 -3.69 -10.87 -22.62
CA TRP A 489 -2.49 -11.17 -21.84
C TRP A 489 -2.15 -10.10 -20.78
N SER A 490 -2.73 -8.90 -20.89
CA SER A 490 -2.61 -7.86 -19.87
C SER A 490 -3.65 -8.06 -18.78
N TRP A 491 -3.23 -7.88 -17.53
CA TRP A 491 -4.13 -7.85 -16.37
C TRP A 491 -5.18 -6.75 -16.49
N ALA A 492 -4.91 -5.67 -17.25
CA ALA A 492 -5.85 -4.58 -17.46
C ALA A 492 -7.04 -4.97 -18.35
N SER A 493 -7.03 -6.15 -18.98
CA SER A 493 -8.15 -6.69 -19.75
C SER A 493 -9.32 -7.21 -18.88
N ILE A 494 -9.15 -7.23 -17.55
CA ILE A 494 -10.13 -7.70 -16.59
C ILE A 494 -10.45 -6.59 -15.58
N ASP A 495 -11.72 -6.47 -15.19
CA ASP A 495 -12.14 -5.80 -13.98
C ASP A 495 -12.19 -6.81 -12.84
N GLY A 496 -11.30 -6.65 -11.87
CA GLY A 496 -11.20 -7.51 -10.71
C GLY A 496 -9.81 -7.40 -10.09
N GLU A 497 -9.69 -7.87 -8.85
CA GLU A 497 -8.40 -7.98 -8.19
C GLU A 497 -7.55 -9.07 -8.87
N ILE A 498 -6.29 -8.74 -9.13
CA ILE A 498 -5.30 -9.67 -9.65
C ILE A 498 -4.20 -9.91 -8.62
N SER A 499 -3.49 -11.03 -8.76
CA SER A 499 -2.36 -11.41 -7.93
C SER A 499 -1.19 -11.91 -8.77
N TYR A 500 -0.01 -11.41 -8.42
CA TYR A 500 1.32 -11.86 -8.83
C TYR A 500 2.03 -12.60 -7.70
N GLU A 501 1.32 -13.02 -6.65
CA GLU A 501 1.89 -13.63 -5.45
C GLU A 501 2.86 -14.77 -5.79
N SER A 502 2.49 -15.65 -6.74
CA SER A 502 3.33 -16.77 -7.21
C SER A 502 4.65 -16.35 -7.88
N GLN A 503 4.78 -15.07 -8.22
CA GLN A 503 5.93 -14.44 -8.86
C GLN A 503 6.78 -13.59 -7.91
N ARG A 504 6.48 -13.52 -6.60
CA ARG A 504 7.22 -12.71 -5.62
C ARG A 504 8.50 -13.38 -5.12
N THR A 505 9.55 -12.60 -4.90
CA THR A 505 10.81 -13.08 -4.33
C THR A 505 10.57 -13.58 -2.90
N VAL A 506 11.06 -14.77 -2.57
CA VAL A 506 10.91 -15.36 -1.23
C VAL A 506 12.26 -15.36 -0.51
N ARG A 507 12.29 -14.86 0.73
CA ARG A 507 13.45 -14.98 1.62
C ARG A 507 13.50 -16.41 2.17
N GLY A 508 14.56 -17.15 1.84
CA GLY A 508 14.83 -18.44 2.45
C GLY A 508 15.23 -18.30 3.93
N GLY A 509 15.10 -19.38 4.71
CA GLY A 509 15.46 -19.41 6.13
C GLY A 509 16.95 -19.11 6.42
N SER A 510 17.81 -19.17 5.41
CA SER A 510 19.24 -18.78 5.46
C SER A 510 19.50 -17.30 5.15
N GLY A 511 18.46 -16.50 4.91
CA GLY A 511 18.59 -15.09 4.52
C GLY A 511 18.90 -14.84 3.04
N ILE A 512 18.98 -15.91 2.22
CA ILE A 512 19.17 -15.81 0.76
C ILE A 512 17.82 -15.47 0.10
N ASN A 513 17.79 -14.43 -0.73
CA ASN A 513 16.64 -14.14 -1.59
C ASN A 513 16.62 -15.15 -2.75
N HIS A 514 15.59 -15.99 -2.81
CA HIS A 514 15.38 -16.84 -3.98
C HIS A 514 14.74 -16.00 -5.08
N THR A 515 15.59 -15.48 -5.97
CA THR A 515 15.16 -14.82 -7.19
C THR A 515 14.84 -15.85 -8.25
N PHE A 516 13.77 -15.59 -9.01
CA PHE A 516 13.38 -16.45 -10.11
C PHE A 516 14.47 -16.45 -11.19
N ASP A 517 15.14 -17.58 -11.36
CA ASP A 517 16.02 -17.79 -12.49
C ASP A 517 15.16 -17.95 -13.77
N SER A 518 15.41 -17.11 -14.76
CA SER A 518 14.80 -17.18 -16.10
C SER A 518 15.37 -18.33 -16.94
N GLY A 519 16.37 -19.06 -16.44
CA GLY A 519 17.16 -20.06 -17.18
C GLY A 519 16.44 -21.33 -17.66
N TYR A 520 15.12 -21.47 -17.48
CA TYR A 520 14.38 -22.68 -17.90
C TYR A 520 13.05 -22.38 -18.60
N GLY A 521 12.98 -21.28 -19.35
CA GLY A 521 11.81 -20.96 -20.19
C GLY A 521 11.88 -21.65 -21.55
N ASN A 522 10.97 -22.58 -21.84
CA ASN A 522 10.77 -23.19 -23.17
C ASN A 522 9.94 -22.27 -24.10
N PHE A 523 10.12 -20.95 -23.99
CA PHE A 523 9.39 -19.96 -24.77
C PHE A 523 10.27 -18.77 -25.14
N GLU A 524 9.94 -18.10 -26.24
CA GLU A 524 10.62 -16.94 -26.77
C GLU A 524 9.58 -15.91 -27.23
N ILE A 525 9.74 -14.65 -26.84
CA ILE A 525 8.91 -13.56 -27.39
C ILE A 525 9.55 -13.13 -28.70
N THR A 526 9.00 -13.58 -29.82
CA THR A 526 9.52 -13.33 -31.17
C THR A 526 9.12 -11.97 -31.72
N GLY A 527 8.10 -11.34 -31.13
CA GLY A 527 7.69 -9.99 -31.52
C GLY A 527 6.50 -9.47 -30.72
N SER A 528 6.19 -8.20 -30.94
CA SER A 528 5.03 -7.54 -30.36
C SER A 528 4.47 -6.52 -31.34
N TYR A 529 3.16 -6.50 -31.51
CA TYR A 529 2.45 -5.41 -32.16
C TYR A 529 1.78 -4.58 -31.06
N TYR A 530 1.95 -3.26 -31.10
CA TYR A 530 1.36 -2.37 -30.11
C TYR A 530 1.01 -1.03 -30.77
N GLN A 531 -0.28 -0.72 -30.85
CA GLN A 531 -0.80 0.52 -31.38
C GLN A 531 -1.60 1.23 -30.30
N LEU A 532 -1.24 2.47 -29.99
CA LEU A 532 -1.92 3.31 -29.02
C LEU A 532 -3.18 3.95 -29.63
N ALA A 533 -4.22 4.14 -28.81
CA ALA A 533 -5.43 4.86 -29.20
C ALA A 533 -5.19 6.37 -29.36
N ALA A 534 -4.30 6.94 -28.54
CA ALA A 534 -3.87 8.33 -28.63
C ALA A 534 -2.34 8.40 -28.76
N ALA A 535 -1.85 9.02 -29.85
CA ALA A 535 -0.42 9.07 -30.14
C ALA A 535 0.41 9.86 -29.11
N PHE A 536 -0.21 10.77 -28.36
CA PHE A 536 0.46 11.61 -27.36
C PHE A 536 0.56 10.96 -25.97
N ASP A 537 -0.08 9.81 -25.74
CA ASP A 537 -0.03 9.08 -24.47
C ASP A 537 0.74 7.76 -24.62
N PRO A 538 2.08 7.76 -24.49
CA PRO A 538 2.90 6.57 -24.68
C PRO A 538 2.65 5.47 -23.63
N LEU A 539 1.94 5.80 -22.54
CA LEU A 539 1.55 4.87 -21.48
C LEU A 539 0.04 4.58 -21.49
N GLY A 540 -0.65 5.06 -22.53
CA GLY A 540 -2.09 5.05 -22.64
C GLY A 540 -2.69 3.74 -23.12
N VAL A 541 -3.98 3.83 -23.42
CA VAL A 541 -4.80 2.70 -23.86
C VAL A 541 -4.35 2.21 -25.25
N PRO A 542 -4.04 0.92 -25.43
CA PRO A 542 -3.83 0.36 -26.76
C PRO A 542 -5.14 0.35 -27.56
N ALA A 543 -5.10 0.79 -28.81
CA ALA A 543 -6.14 0.52 -29.80
C ALA A 543 -6.12 -0.94 -30.26
N ASN A 544 -4.93 -1.52 -30.37
CA ASN A 544 -4.73 -2.92 -30.73
C ASN A 544 -3.33 -3.37 -30.26
N ALA A 545 -3.22 -4.56 -29.70
CA ALA A 545 -1.95 -5.11 -29.24
C ALA A 545 -1.93 -6.63 -29.34
N ALA A 546 -0.78 -7.19 -29.74
CA ALA A 546 -0.55 -8.62 -29.82
C ALA A 546 0.89 -8.96 -29.41
N LEU A 547 1.08 -10.09 -28.73
CA LEU A 547 2.39 -10.68 -28.48
C LEU A 547 2.58 -11.88 -29.38
N ARG A 548 3.69 -11.95 -30.11
CA ARG A 548 4.11 -13.16 -30.81
C ARG A 548 5.06 -13.93 -29.93
N ILE A 549 4.70 -15.18 -29.67
CA ILE A 549 5.43 -16.07 -28.77
C ILE A 549 5.67 -17.38 -29.49
N ARG A 550 6.88 -17.91 -29.35
CA ARG A 550 7.24 -19.26 -29.76
C ARG A 550 7.41 -20.12 -28.53
N GLY A 551 6.74 -21.26 -28.43
CA GLY A 551 6.90 -22.15 -27.28
C GLY A 551 6.09 -23.44 -27.39
N HIS A 552 6.29 -24.34 -26.43
CA HIS A 552 5.56 -25.62 -26.35
C HIS A 552 4.11 -25.39 -25.90
N ILE A 553 3.17 -25.87 -26.69
CA ILE A 553 1.73 -25.74 -26.43
C ILE A 553 1.07 -27.12 -26.46
N ALA A 554 0.29 -27.43 -25.43
CA ALA A 554 -0.44 -28.69 -25.31
C ALA A 554 -1.93 -28.41 -25.12
N GLU A 555 -2.80 -29.19 -25.76
CA GLU A 555 -4.22 -29.18 -25.44
C GLU A 555 -4.47 -30.09 -24.22
N VAL A 556 -5.20 -29.57 -23.24
CA VAL A 556 -5.47 -30.27 -21.97
C VAL A 556 -6.95 -30.14 -21.63
N GLU A 557 -7.57 -31.22 -21.17
CA GLU A 557 -8.97 -31.22 -20.76
C GLU A 557 -9.16 -30.55 -19.40
N ILE A 558 -10.32 -29.93 -19.18
CA ILE A 558 -10.69 -29.29 -17.93
C ILE A 558 -11.73 -30.16 -17.23
N SER A 559 -11.45 -30.54 -15.98
CA SER A 559 -12.44 -31.13 -15.08
C SER A 559 -12.92 -30.07 -14.09
N ILE A 560 -14.25 -29.83 -14.11
CA ILE A 560 -14.94 -28.87 -13.21
C ILE A 560 -15.14 -29.48 -11.81
N GLN A 561 -14.14 -30.20 -11.30
CA GLN A 561 -14.11 -30.65 -9.92
C GLN A 561 -13.22 -29.69 -9.15
N ARG A 562 -13.83 -28.92 -8.24
CA ARG A 562 -13.09 -28.00 -7.36
C ARG A 562 -12.11 -28.79 -6.52
N ILE A 563 -10.89 -28.28 -6.42
CA ILE A 563 -9.87 -28.87 -5.57
C ILE A 563 -10.16 -28.41 -4.14
N LYS A 564 -10.33 -29.37 -3.23
CA LYS A 564 -10.65 -29.09 -1.83
C LYS A 564 -9.48 -28.36 -1.15
N ASP A 565 -9.82 -27.62 -0.10
CA ASP A 565 -8.99 -26.67 0.64
C ASP A 565 -8.41 -25.53 -0.22
N ASP A 566 -8.89 -25.35 -1.46
CA ASP A 566 -8.76 -24.08 -2.16
C ASP A 566 -9.70 -23.05 -1.53
N TRP A 567 -9.13 -22.22 -0.65
CA TRP A 567 -9.80 -21.06 -0.05
C TRP A 567 -10.35 -20.09 -1.10
N THR A 568 -9.91 -20.18 -2.37
CA THR A 568 -10.35 -19.29 -3.45
C THR A 568 -11.52 -19.82 -4.27
N ASN A 569 -11.95 -21.09 -4.11
CA ASN A 569 -13.03 -21.71 -4.91
C ASN A 569 -12.88 -21.55 -6.45
N SER A 570 -11.69 -21.21 -6.92
CA SER A 570 -11.40 -20.79 -8.30
C SER A 570 -10.48 -21.78 -9.00
N LEU A 571 -9.96 -22.77 -8.27
CA LEU A 571 -9.05 -23.78 -8.80
C LEU A 571 -9.80 -24.98 -9.38
N LEU A 572 -9.55 -25.26 -10.67
CA LEU A 572 -10.05 -26.42 -11.41
C LEU A 572 -8.93 -27.42 -11.70
N ARG A 573 -9.28 -28.69 -11.95
CA ARG A 573 -8.30 -29.72 -12.36
C ARG A 573 -8.08 -29.68 -13.87
N LEU A 574 -6.83 -29.82 -14.28
CA LEU A 574 -6.46 -30.13 -15.67
C LEU A 574 -6.23 -31.64 -15.79
N ILE A 575 -6.82 -32.24 -16.81
CA ILE A 575 -6.82 -33.67 -17.07
C ILE A 575 -6.10 -33.96 -18.39
N GLY A 576 -5.14 -34.89 -18.34
CA GLY A 576 -4.42 -35.37 -19.51
C GLY A 576 -5.28 -36.32 -20.35
N ALA A 577 -4.79 -36.70 -21.54
CA ALA A 577 -5.50 -37.61 -22.44
C ALA A 577 -5.75 -39.01 -21.85
N ASP A 578 -4.97 -39.42 -20.85
CA ASP A 578 -5.10 -40.67 -20.10
C ASP A 578 -6.10 -40.59 -18.94
N GLY A 579 -6.76 -39.45 -18.74
CA GLY A 579 -7.67 -39.19 -17.63
C GLY A 579 -6.98 -38.85 -16.30
N ALA A 580 -5.64 -38.79 -16.26
CA ALA A 580 -4.90 -38.43 -15.06
C ALA A 580 -4.93 -36.91 -14.81
N THR A 581 -4.85 -36.50 -13.54
CA THR A 581 -4.64 -35.08 -13.23
C THR A 581 -3.21 -34.70 -13.61
N VAL A 582 -3.08 -33.71 -14.49
CA VAL A 582 -1.77 -33.24 -15.00
C VAL A 582 -1.42 -31.84 -14.51
N GLY A 583 -2.33 -31.14 -13.82
CA GLY A 583 -2.08 -29.82 -13.25
C GLY A 583 -3.35 -29.13 -12.79
N ALA A 584 -3.24 -27.85 -12.48
CA ALA A 584 -4.35 -27.04 -11.97
C ALA A 584 -4.58 -25.80 -12.83
N PHE A 585 -5.84 -25.39 -12.94
CA PHE A 585 -6.27 -24.28 -13.78
C PHE A 585 -6.97 -23.19 -12.96
N TYR A 586 -6.44 -21.97 -13.08
CA TYR A 586 -7.00 -20.74 -12.55
C TYR A 586 -7.59 -19.93 -13.72
N PRO A 587 -8.89 -20.07 -14.03
CA PRO A 587 -9.54 -19.27 -15.05
C PRO A 587 -9.54 -17.79 -14.67
N ASP A 588 -9.35 -16.91 -15.65
CA ASP A 588 -9.49 -15.45 -15.44
C ASP A 588 -10.91 -15.12 -14.95
N ILE A 589 -11.91 -15.79 -15.53
CA ILE A 589 -13.33 -15.69 -15.18
C ILE A 589 -13.89 -17.10 -15.15
N VAL A 590 -14.33 -17.56 -13.98
CA VAL A 590 -14.82 -18.94 -13.79
C VAL A 590 -16.03 -19.24 -14.69
N ASP A 591 -16.94 -18.28 -14.85
CA ASP A 591 -18.18 -18.46 -15.62
C ASP A 591 -17.94 -18.63 -17.13
N ASP A 592 -16.79 -18.19 -17.67
CA ASP A 592 -16.42 -18.40 -19.08
C ASP A 592 -16.27 -19.91 -19.43
N PHE A 593 -16.13 -20.77 -18.43
CA PHE A 593 -15.79 -22.19 -18.60
C PHE A 593 -16.94 -23.17 -18.38
N ARG A 594 -18.19 -22.68 -18.27
CA ARG A 594 -19.37 -23.55 -18.10
C ARG A 594 -19.53 -24.59 -19.21
N PHE A 595 -19.12 -24.26 -20.44
CA PHE A 595 -19.27 -25.11 -21.62
C PHE A 595 -17.94 -25.42 -22.33
N VAL A 596 -16.81 -24.95 -21.79
CA VAL A 596 -15.47 -25.21 -22.36
C VAL A 596 -14.94 -26.50 -21.74
N ARG A 597 -14.49 -27.43 -22.60
CA ARG A 597 -14.02 -28.76 -22.18
C ARG A 597 -12.50 -28.92 -22.20
N SER A 598 -11.81 -28.15 -23.04
CA SER A 598 -10.35 -28.14 -23.13
C SER A 598 -9.82 -26.72 -23.28
N VAL A 599 -8.55 -26.55 -22.93
CA VAL A 599 -7.77 -25.33 -23.18
C VAL A 599 -6.41 -25.71 -23.75
N PHE A 600 -5.82 -24.79 -24.50
CA PHE A 600 -4.43 -24.89 -24.87
C PHE A 600 -3.58 -24.26 -23.77
N VAL A 601 -2.58 -24.98 -23.28
CA VAL A 601 -1.64 -24.47 -22.28
C VAL A 601 -0.31 -24.22 -22.96
N LEU A 602 0.17 -22.98 -22.91
CA LEU A 602 1.52 -22.60 -23.35
C LEU A 602 2.48 -22.67 -22.15
N SER A 603 3.51 -23.51 -22.24
CA SER A 603 4.54 -23.62 -21.20
C SER A 603 5.42 -22.38 -21.18
N ILE A 604 5.46 -21.66 -20.04
CA ILE A 604 6.24 -20.42 -19.90
C ILE A 604 7.51 -20.67 -19.08
N ARG A 605 7.42 -21.40 -17.98
CA ARG A 605 8.56 -21.61 -17.09
C ARG A 605 8.37 -22.82 -16.18
N SER A 606 9.45 -23.25 -15.52
CA SER A 606 9.35 -24.14 -14.36
C SER A 606 8.62 -23.48 -13.19
N GLU A 607 7.82 -24.27 -12.48
CA GLU A 607 7.15 -23.89 -11.24
C GLU A 607 8.13 -24.01 -10.06
N PRO A 608 8.41 -22.92 -9.32
CA PRO A 608 9.40 -22.95 -8.26
C PRO A 608 8.87 -23.62 -6.99
N TYR A 609 9.74 -24.42 -6.37
CA TYR A 609 9.47 -25.14 -5.12
C TYR A 609 9.30 -24.23 -3.89
N TYR A 610 9.72 -22.98 -3.99
CA TYR A 610 9.66 -21.96 -2.94
C TYR A 610 8.63 -20.87 -3.25
N SER A 611 7.61 -21.16 -4.07
CA SER A 611 6.50 -20.23 -4.30
C SER A 611 5.76 -19.93 -2.98
N SER A 612 5.37 -18.68 -2.78
CA SER A 612 4.45 -18.27 -1.71
C SER A 612 3.09 -18.98 -1.80
N VAL A 613 2.66 -19.31 -3.02
CA VAL A 613 1.42 -20.06 -3.26
C VAL A 613 1.72 -21.55 -3.34
N GLN A 614 1.33 -22.28 -2.29
CA GLN A 614 1.55 -23.72 -2.15
C GLN A 614 0.56 -24.54 -2.99
N MET A 615 1.00 -25.71 -3.44
CA MET A 615 0.16 -26.68 -4.13
C MET A 615 -0.85 -27.31 -3.18
N SER A 616 -2.12 -27.42 -3.59
CA SER A 616 -3.11 -28.16 -2.80
C SER A 616 -2.73 -29.64 -2.72
N SER A 617 -2.85 -30.23 -1.52
CA SER A 617 -2.58 -31.65 -1.27
C SER A 617 -3.47 -32.58 -2.10
N ASP A 618 -4.64 -32.10 -2.54
CA ASP A 618 -5.64 -32.90 -3.24
C ASP A 618 -5.43 -32.95 -4.76
N LEU A 619 -4.51 -32.15 -5.30
CA LEU A 619 -4.24 -32.09 -6.73
C LEU A 619 -3.71 -33.44 -7.24
N TYR A 620 -2.71 -33.99 -6.54
CA TYR A 620 -2.11 -35.31 -6.81
C TYR A 620 -2.42 -36.35 -5.71
N GLY A 621 -2.74 -35.92 -4.49
CA GLY A 621 -3.31 -36.79 -3.45
C GLY A 621 -2.36 -37.87 -2.90
N ALA A 622 -2.96 -38.91 -2.30
CA ALA A 622 -2.26 -39.87 -1.45
C ALA A 622 -1.19 -40.74 -2.12
N ARG A 623 -1.09 -40.76 -3.46
CA ARG A 623 0.02 -41.43 -4.15
C ARG A 623 1.37 -40.71 -3.99
N VAL A 624 1.37 -39.45 -3.56
CA VAL A 624 2.59 -38.65 -3.29
C VAL A 624 2.89 -38.54 -1.77
N LEU A 625 1.97 -39.00 -0.91
CA LEU A 625 2.08 -38.86 0.56
C LEU A 625 2.81 -40.00 1.28
N ASN A 626 3.22 -41.07 0.58
CA ASN A 626 3.97 -42.18 1.20
C ASN A 626 5.49 -41.93 1.30
N SER A 627 5.93 -40.73 0.96
CA SER A 627 7.19 -40.14 1.39
C SER A 627 6.86 -38.77 1.97
N GLU A 628 7.52 -38.40 3.07
CA GLU A 628 7.31 -37.18 3.86
C GLU A 628 6.98 -35.89 3.05
N PRO A 629 6.43 -34.82 3.67
CA PRO A 629 5.86 -33.61 3.03
C PRO A 629 6.78 -32.81 2.07
N ALA A 630 8.00 -33.29 1.81
CA ALA A 630 9.02 -32.73 0.94
C ALA A 630 8.97 -33.23 -0.52
N ASP A 631 8.26 -34.32 -0.82
CA ASP A 631 8.41 -35.01 -2.12
C ASP A 631 7.91 -34.22 -3.34
N TRP A 632 6.93 -33.31 -3.19
CA TRP A 632 6.43 -32.54 -4.35
C TRP A 632 7.49 -31.67 -5.05
N ARG A 633 8.65 -31.46 -4.41
CA ARG A 633 9.84 -30.82 -4.99
C ARG A 633 10.60 -31.68 -5.99
N ASN A 634 10.22 -32.95 -6.13
CA ASN A 634 10.81 -33.90 -7.06
C ASN A 634 10.02 -33.98 -8.38
N LEU A 635 8.84 -33.35 -8.43
CA LEU A 635 8.03 -33.26 -9.65
C LEU A 635 8.59 -32.14 -10.54
N ASP A 636 9.02 -32.45 -11.76
CA ASP A 636 9.45 -31.46 -12.77
C ASP A 636 8.21 -30.70 -13.29
N LEU A 637 7.76 -29.71 -12.52
CA LEU A 637 6.51 -28.99 -12.73
C LEU A 637 6.69 -27.70 -13.56
N ARG A 638 5.65 -27.36 -14.33
CA ARG A 638 5.58 -26.20 -15.21
C ARG A 638 4.43 -25.26 -14.84
N MET A 639 4.63 -23.99 -15.16
CA MET A 639 3.63 -22.94 -15.14
C MET A 639 3.43 -22.41 -16.56
N GLY A 640 2.19 -22.16 -16.93
CA GLY A 640 1.83 -21.77 -18.29
C GLY A 640 0.62 -20.86 -18.39
N LEU A 641 0.41 -20.31 -19.59
CA LEU A 641 -0.79 -19.54 -19.92
C LEU A 641 -1.85 -20.49 -20.47
N ALA A 642 -3.06 -20.43 -19.95
CA ALA A 642 -4.21 -21.09 -20.56
C ALA A 642 -4.80 -20.20 -21.64
N LEU A 643 -5.03 -20.77 -22.82
CA LEU A 643 -5.36 -20.09 -24.06
C LEU A 643 -6.58 -20.73 -24.73
N LEU A 644 -7.39 -19.91 -25.38
CA LEU A 644 -8.40 -20.37 -26.33
C LEU A 644 -8.10 -19.84 -27.74
N PRO A 645 -8.17 -20.68 -28.77
CA PRO A 645 -7.88 -20.27 -30.15
C PRO A 645 -8.99 -19.37 -30.69
N ALA A 646 -8.60 -18.40 -31.52
CA ALA A 646 -9.51 -17.69 -32.40
C ALA A 646 -9.89 -18.59 -33.59
N ARG A 647 -11.03 -18.31 -34.22
CA ARG A 647 -11.56 -19.10 -35.36
C ARG A 647 -10.59 -19.20 -36.54
N SER A 648 -9.70 -18.22 -36.72
CA SER A 648 -8.76 -18.15 -37.84
C SER A 648 -7.47 -18.96 -37.67
N GLY A 649 -7.29 -19.64 -36.53
CA GLY A 649 -6.06 -20.38 -36.21
C GLY A 649 -4.85 -19.46 -35.94
N GLY A 650 -3.86 -19.95 -35.18
CA GLY A 650 -2.60 -19.23 -34.90
C GLY A 650 -2.70 -18.00 -33.99
N VAL A 651 -3.90 -17.50 -33.72
CA VAL A 651 -4.18 -16.42 -32.78
C VAL A 651 -4.96 -16.97 -31.60
N TYR A 652 -4.59 -16.57 -30.40
CA TYR A 652 -5.14 -17.06 -29.14
C TYR A 652 -5.48 -15.90 -28.22
N ARG A 653 -6.47 -16.12 -27.35
CA ARG A 653 -6.73 -15.27 -26.19
C ARG A 653 -6.27 -15.97 -24.92
N ARG A 654 -5.62 -15.25 -24.00
CA ARG A 654 -5.46 -15.69 -22.60
C ARG A 654 -6.85 -15.82 -21.98
N VAL A 655 -7.01 -16.90 -21.23
CA VAL A 655 -8.21 -17.17 -20.43
C VAL A 655 -7.92 -17.65 -19.01
N GLY A 656 -6.64 -17.75 -18.62
CA GLY A 656 -6.25 -18.04 -17.26
C GLY A 656 -4.79 -18.45 -17.11
N LEU A 657 -4.45 -18.86 -15.90
CA LEU A 657 -3.14 -19.37 -15.51
C LEU A 657 -3.23 -20.86 -15.24
N ALA A 658 -2.30 -21.64 -15.78
CA ALA A 658 -2.18 -23.05 -15.50
C ALA A 658 -0.90 -23.29 -14.67
N ARG A 659 -1.02 -24.05 -13.58
CA ARG A 659 0.05 -24.25 -12.60
C ARG A 659 0.23 -25.72 -12.26
N TRP A 660 1.40 -26.03 -11.73
CA TRP A 660 1.77 -27.38 -11.31
C TRP A 660 1.54 -28.43 -12.42
N LEU A 661 1.80 -28.04 -13.67
CA LEU A 661 1.67 -28.94 -14.81
C LEU A 661 2.82 -29.93 -14.84
N LEU A 662 2.54 -31.22 -15.03
CA LEU A 662 3.59 -32.20 -15.31
C LEU A 662 4.29 -31.84 -16.63
N LYS A 663 5.62 -31.83 -16.63
CA LYS A 663 6.41 -31.61 -17.86
C LYS A 663 6.02 -32.56 -19.00
N ASP A 664 5.65 -33.79 -18.67
CA ASP A 664 5.28 -34.82 -19.64
C ASP A 664 4.05 -34.44 -20.48
N ALA A 665 3.21 -33.52 -19.97
CA ALA A 665 2.10 -32.95 -20.75
C ALA A 665 2.59 -32.22 -22.02
N PHE A 666 3.87 -31.88 -22.11
CA PHE A 666 4.48 -31.20 -23.26
C PHE A 666 5.45 -32.07 -24.06
N SER A 667 5.71 -33.31 -23.65
CA SER A 667 6.77 -34.16 -24.23
C SER A 667 6.61 -34.42 -25.73
N ASP A 668 5.37 -34.52 -26.22
CA ASP A 668 5.07 -34.77 -27.63
C ASP A 668 4.86 -33.48 -28.46
N THR A 669 5.08 -32.31 -27.85
CA THR A 669 4.82 -31.01 -28.49
C THR A 669 6.09 -30.44 -29.11
N GLN A 670 5.96 -29.75 -30.24
CA GLN A 670 7.04 -28.96 -30.84
C GLN A 670 6.78 -27.46 -30.59
N PRO A 671 7.83 -26.61 -30.45
CA PRO A 671 7.66 -25.18 -30.30
C PRO A 671 6.88 -24.58 -31.48
N ALA A 672 5.68 -24.07 -31.21
CA ALA A 672 4.83 -23.40 -32.19
C ALA A 672 4.93 -21.89 -32.03
N GLU A 673 4.85 -21.14 -33.14
CA GLU A 673 4.68 -19.68 -33.10
C GLU A 673 3.18 -19.34 -33.05
N LEU A 674 2.81 -18.48 -32.11
CA LEU A 674 1.44 -18.08 -31.85
C LEU A 674 1.35 -16.59 -31.53
N GLY A 675 0.23 -15.98 -31.95
CA GLY A 675 -0.14 -14.62 -31.55
C GLY A 675 -1.09 -14.67 -30.35
N ILE A 676 -0.81 -13.92 -29.29
CA ILE A 676 -1.76 -13.70 -28.18
C ILE A 676 -2.29 -12.27 -28.27
N VAL A 677 -3.61 -12.11 -28.36
CA VAL A 677 -4.31 -10.83 -28.52
C VAL A 677 -5.15 -10.45 -27.31
#